data_AF-A0A662DEB5-F1
#
_entry.id   AF-A0A662DEB5-F1
#
_cell.length_a   1.000
_cell.length_b   1.000
_cell.length_c   1.000
_cell.angle_alpha   90.00
_cell.angle_beta   90.00
_cell.angle_gamma   90.00
#
_symmetry.space_group_name_H-M   'P 1'
#
loop_
_entity.id
_entity.type
_entity.pdbx_description
1 polymer ?
#
loop_
_entity_poly.entity_id
_entity_poly.type
_entity_poly.pdbx_seq_one_letter_code
_entity_poly.pdbx_strand_id
1 'polypeptide(L)'
;MKIKIGAILAPYGVSRGLLVKTYSQAIENLRRHGLEIEAKFENLWSSEQTQAEISEELIKWFEKEADFILLLFPPEYEELFKKLVDFKKRVTVPIIPLSPQCVAIGNINPRDLKTIWEYQKHGGVENIQNLLLYSLKLAGRKFKEPLPPKEQPQWGIYHPKSKHPFESLEDYLNWYQPKEDHTIGILFPRTYWIEGSLEIMDKLIDELETKGMNVVAVFNDKFGDHSDDEAIERFFMLNGKPVVDLLLLRAYFFLKTVRQRSSSDLNPRETDILNKLNVPTMLMIHGLQTEEEWRSNPDGLSIPSQIIQITLPEFDGIAEPIIIGVTKEEIDPVTGAKVQIPVPLSEQISYVADRVKRWCRLRKKSNSEKKVALILLNSPCKSGVEASVGAGFGLDTLESTVRILKRLKQEGYRVDWVPKDGKELINRIMEKKAISEFRWTPLSEIIEKGGAAGFVDLDLYRKWLNELPEDAREKVFKSWGNPFDSKGIKDLGGLEKLSLALYNGKITIPGLINGNIFIGIQPKRGCAGARCDGSVCKILHDPEVPPPHQYIAFYKWIEHEFGADIIVHVGTHGTLELLPGKRVALSNSCYSQFLVGSLPHLYIYVVSNPMEGVIAKRRSYATLVDHLHPVMSDSGLYGGLDELDDLLEEYKRAENSKDYARMKALEEIIAERAKSCAFSKRPEEFTEFGEFVKYLHNQMTMLEETMIRDGLHILGKVPEGEQLVDMLVSVLRFDQGKVPSIRRAILEMIGLSYDEVLDKPDGFNYKLGKANRKILNLSIEVAKNIIRALLQTERPSKEEIVAIAKKEIASVFKTESFAGGEESEENLVKTIKFGLDLLPKIKKTAHEIDNLIRGFNGEFIPPGASGALTRGKVEILPTGRNFYSVDPWKIPTPAAWRVGVNLAHKFFHKYIHEHGDYPETIGFVLRFFDIFRA
;
A
#
# COMPACT_ATOMS: atom_id res chain seq x y z
N MET A 1 33.16 27.00 -41.72
CA MET A 1 34.20 26.88 -40.67
C MET A 1 33.56 26.06 -39.57
N LYS A 2 34.12 24.87 -39.34
CA LYS A 2 33.54 23.87 -38.45
C LYS A 2 33.61 24.36 -37.00
N ILE A 3 32.46 24.45 -36.34
CA ILE A 3 32.28 24.72 -34.92
C ILE A 3 32.34 23.39 -34.18
N LYS A 4 33.09 23.32 -33.08
CA LYS A 4 33.29 22.10 -32.29
C LYS A 4 32.84 22.31 -30.84
N ILE A 5 31.86 21.54 -30.39
CA ILE A 5 31.23 21.72 -29.07
C ILE A 5 31.51 20.50 -28.19
N GLY A 6 32.04 20.72 -26.99
CA GLY A 6 32.18 19.68 -25.98
C GLY A 6 31.15 19.82 -24.86
N ALA A 7 30.68 18.71 -24.30
CA ALA A 7 29.90 18.76 -23.06
C ALA A 7 30.11 17.53 -22.17
N ILE A 8 30.01 17.73 -20.87
CA ILE A 8 29.89 16.67 -19.87
C ILE A 8 28.61 16.97 -19.08
N LEU A 9 27.61 16.11 -19.23
CA LEU A 9 26.29 16.29 -18.67
C LEU A 9 25.95 15.10 -17.75
N ALA A 10 25.50 15.39 -16.54
CA ALA A 10 24.98 14.42 -15.57
C ALA A 10 23.68 15.01 -14.97
N PRO A 11 22.60 15.09 -15.76
CA PRO A 11 21.34 15.65 -15.28
C PRO A 11 20.74 14.75 -14.18
N TYR A 12 20.21 15.35 -13.12
CA TYR A 12 19.43 14.63 -12.10
C TYR A 12 18.05 14.23 -12.64
N GLY A 13 17.54 13.10 -12.14
CA GLY A 13 16.13 12.70 -12.27
C GLY A 13 15.84 11.77 -13.44
N VAL A 14 14.60 11.79 -13.91
CA VAL A 14 14.06 10.96 -15.02
C VAL A 14 14.63 11.36 -16.38
N SER A 15 15.36 12.47 -16.46
CA SER A 15 15.90 13.13 -17.65
C SER A 15 17.32 12.66 -18.02
N ARG A 16 17.68 11.40 -17.72
CA ARG A 16 19.01 10.76 -17.96
C ARG A 16 19.39 10.56 -19.45
N GLY A 17 18.98 11.48 -20.31
CA GLY A 17 19.20 11.51 -21.76
C GLY A 17 18.40 12.60 -22.48
N LEU A 18 17.35 13.11 -21.82
CA LEU A 18 16.40 14.05 -22.41
C LEU A 18 16.97 15.47 -22.59
N LEU A 19 17.83 15.92 -21.66
CA LEU A 19 18.55 17.17 -21.84
C LEU A 19 19.46 17.11 -23.08
N VAL A 20 20.19 16.01 -23.28
CA VAL A 20 21.06 15.80 -24.45
C VAL A 20 20.27 15.88 -25.74
N LYS A 21 19.05 15.32 -25.80
CA LYS A 21 18.16 15.44 -26.96
C LYS A 21 17.76 16.87 -27.26
N THR A 22 17.53 17.69 -26.23
CA THR A 22 17.24 19.12 -26.43
C THR A 22 18.45 19.84 -27.05
N TYR A 23 19.67 19.53 -26.59
CA TYR A 23 20.90 20.03 -27.21
C TYR A 23 21.09 19.54 -28.65
N SER A 24 20.84 18.26 -28.90
CA SER A 24 20.87 17.62 -30.22
C SER A 24 19.95 18.36 -31.20
N GLN A 25 18.68 18.58 -30.83
CA GLN A 25 17.70 19.30 -31.65
C GLN A 25 18.10 20.77 -31.88
N ALA A 26 18.64 21.44 -30.86
CA ALA A 26 19.15 22.80 -30.99
C ALA A 26 20.32 22.88 -31.97
N ILE A 27 21.26 21.93 -31.91
CA ILE A 27 22.40 21.82 -32.84
C ILE A 27 21.89 21.58 -34.28
N GLU A 28 20.92 20.68 -34.47
CA GLU A 28 20.32 20.46 -35.79
C GLU A 28 19.65 21.72 -36.34
N ASN A 29 18.91 22.45 -35.51
CA ASN A 29 18.32 23.72 -35.91
C ASN A 29 19.39 24.71 -36.37
N LEU A 30 20.49 24.83 -35.62
CA LEU A 30 21.63 25.66 -36.01
C LEU A 30 22.28 25.19 -37.33
N ARG A 31 22.40 23.87 -37.55
CA ARG A 31 22.88 23.30 -38.81
C ARG A 31 21.98 23.67 -40.00
N ARG A 32 20.66 23.61 -39.82
CA ARG A 32 19.68 24.05 -40.84
C ARG A 32 19.79 25.55 -41.16
N HIS A 33 20.28 26.36 -40.21
CA HIS A 33 20.56 27.78 -40.41
C HIS A 33 21.99 28.07 -40.93
N GLY A 34 22.70 27.05 -41.44
CA GLY A 34 23.97 27.21 -42.15
C GLY A 34 25.23 27.10 -41.28
N LEU A 35 25.12 26.67 -40.02
CA LEU A 35 26.28 26.44 -39.15
C LEU A 35 26.79 25.00 -39.24
N GLU A 36 28.07 24.81 -39.55
CA GLU A 36 28.71 23.50 -39.52
C GLU A 36 29.13 23.15 -38.09
N ILE A 37 28.34 22.36 -37.36
CA ILE A 37 28.62 22.02 -35.95
C ILE A 37 28.96 20.54 -35.82
N GLU A 38 30.10 20.24 -35.18
CA GLU A 38 30.47 18.93 -34.63
C GLU A 38 30.36 18.99 -33.11
N ALA A 39 29.66 18.04 -32.50
CA ALA A 39 29.48 17.98 -31.05
C ALA A 39 29.95 16.61 -30.53
N LYS A 40 30.65 16.62 -29.39
CA LYS A 40 31.03 15.40 -28.65
C LYS A 40 30.66 15.56 -27.19
N PHE A 41 29.62 14.85 -26.77
CA PHE A 41 29.08 14.96 -25.42
C PHE A 41 29.35 13.64 -24.68
N GLU A 42 29.66 13.76 -23.40
CA GLU A 42 29.57 12.66 -22.44
C GLU A 42 28.31 12.89 -21.61
N ASN A 43 27.46 11.87 -21.52
CA ASN A 43 26.30 11.91 -20.65
C ASN A 43 26.50 10.80 -19.58
N LEU A 44 26.39 11.18 -18.31
CA LEU A 44 26.75 10.33 -17.17
C LEU A 44 25.50 9.98 -16.37
N TRP A 45 25.21 8.68 -16.24
CA TRP A 45 24.07 8.19 -15.46
C TRP A 45 24.32 6.84 -14.77
N SER A 46 25.50 6.60 -14.18
CA SER A 46 25.72 5.33 -13.47
C SER A 46 24.86 5.22 -12.19
N SER A 47 24.38 4.00 -11.92
CA SER A 47 23.85 3.57 -10.62
C SER A 47 24.94 3.44 -9.56
N GLU A 48 26.19 3.26 -9.99
CA GLU A 48 27.39 3.20 -9.14
C GLU A 48 28.13 4.53 -9.26
N GLN A 49 27.79 5.44 -8.34
CA GLN A 49 28.20 6.84 -8.33
C GLN A 49 29.72 7.06 -8.14
N THR A 50 30.51 5.99 -7.97
CA THR A 50 31.94 6.03 -7.61
C THR A 50 32.90 5.81 -8.79
N GLN A 51 32.43 5.50 -10.01
CA GLN A 51 33.29 5.22 -11.18
C GLN A 51 32.83 5.91 -12.48
N ALA A 52 32.39 7.17 -12.42
CA ALA A 52 32.10 7.92 -13.64
C ALA A 52 33.40 8.26 -14.38
N GLU A 53 33.84 7.36 -15.27
CA GLU A 53 35.04 7.55 -16.08
C GLU A 53 34.72 8.24 -17.41
N ILE A 54 35.32 9.40 -17.63
CA ILE A 54 35.36 10.05 -18.95
C ILE A 54 36.59 9.54 -19.68
N SER A 55 36.40 9.11 -20.94
CA SER A 55 37.49 8.62 -21.77
C SER A 55 38.60 9.67 -21.92
N GLU A 56 39.85 9.24 -21.82
CA GLU A 56 41.00 10.14 -22.03
C GLU A 56 41.01 10.73 -23.44
N GLU A 57 40.49 9.99 -24.42
CA GLU A 57 40.36 10.47 -25.79
C GLU A 57 39.45 11.68 -25.89
N LEU A 58 38.29 11.66 -25.21
CA LEU A 58 37.37 12.78 -25.19
C LEU A 58 37.97 14.00 -24.47
N ILE A 59 38.66 13.79 -23.35
CA ILE A 59 39.38 14.87 -22.66
C ILE A 59 40.44 15.49 -23.58
N LYS A 60 41.26 14.69 -24.26
CA LYS A 60 42.26 15.17 -25.23
C LYS A 60 41.62 15.94 -26.39
N TRP A 61 40.45 15.50 -26.84
CA TRP A 61 39.69 16.22 -27.87
C TRP A 61 39.16 17.57 -27.35
N PHE A 62 38.66 17.63 -26.10
CA PHE A 62 38.27 18.90 -25.49
C PHE A 62 39.45 19.88 -25.36
N GLU A 63 40.65 19.40 -25.03
CA GLU A 63 41.86 20.25 -24.90
C GLU A 63 42.32 20.84 -26.25
N LYS A 64 42.19 20.08 -27.34
CA LYS A 64 42.82 20.43 -28.63
C LYS A 64 41.87 20.99 -29.68
N GLU A 65 40.61 20.58 -29.65
CA GLU A 65 39.70 20.72 -30.79
C GLU A 65 38.41 21.48 -30.45
N ALA A 66 37.94 21.46 -29.20
CA ALA A 66 36.67 22.11 -28.83
C ALA A 66 36.79 23.65 -28.85
N ASP A 67 35.76 24.34 -29.35
CA ASP A 67 35.62 25.80 -29.28
C ASP A 67 35.13 26.28 -27.91
N PHE A 68 34.31 25.47 -27.23
CA PHE A 68 33.90 25.66 -25.84
C PHE A 68 33.38 24.35 -25.25
N ILE A 69 33.28 24.30 -23.92
CA ILE A 69 32.89 23.10 -23.17
C ILE A 69 31.80 23.43 -22.17
N LEU A 70 30.71 22.67 -22.17
CA LEU A 70 29.62 22.76 -21.19
C LEU A 70 29.80 21.73 -20.08
N LEU A 71 29.64 22.13 -18.81
CA LEU A 71 29.74 21.23 -17.66
C LEU A 71 28.46 21.29 -16.82
N LEU A 72 27.77 20.15 -16.70
CA LEU A 72 26.65 19.98 -15.80
C LEU A 72 26.85 18.67 -15.04
N PHE A 73 27.17 18.71 -13.75
CA PHE A 73 27.08 17.54 -12.90
C PHE A 73 26.88 17.94 -11.44
N PRO A 74 26.32 17.04 -10.62
CA PRO A 74 25.99 17.36 -9.25
C PRO A 74 27.12 17.07 -8.25
N PRO A 75 26.96 17.43 -6.95
CA PRO A 75 28.05 17.34 -5.96
C PRO A 75 28.62 15.93 -5.77
N GLU A 76 27.83 14.89 -6.01
CA GLU A 76 28.20 13.50 -5.77
C GLU A 76 29.33 13.02 -6.70
N TYR A 77 29.61 13.75 -7.78
CA TYR A 77 30.69 13.45 -8.73
C TYR A 77 32.02 14.07 -8.28
N GLU A 78 32.42 13.85 -7.02
CA GLU A 78 33.62 14.46 -6.43
C GLU A 78 34.92 14.07 -7.16
N GLU A 79 35.06 12.81 -7.55
CA GLU A 79 36.26 12.33 -8.27
C GLU A 79 36.36 12.94 -9.68
N LEU A 80 35.22 13.05 -10.36
CA LEU A 80 35.16 13.75 -11.64
C LEU A 80 35.50 15.24 -11.47
N PHE A 81 34.98 15.88 -10.41
CA PHE A 81 35.30 17.26 -10.08
C PHE A 81 36.81 17.45 -9.89
N LYS A 82 37.47 16.59 -9.09
CA LYS A 82 38.93 16.62 -8.87
C LYS A 82 39.69 16.47 -10.20
N LYS A 83 39.30 15.51 -11.04
CA LYS A 83 39.91 15.29 -12.37
C LYS A 83 39.79 16.53 -13.27
N LEU A 84 38.63 17.22 -13.22
CA LEU A 84 38.38 18.39 -14.05
C LEU A 84 39.05 19.68 -13.53
N VAL A 85 39.43 19.76 -12.26
CA VAL A 85 40.21 20.89 -11.72
C VAL A 85 41.59 20.96 -12.38
N ASP A 86 42.26 19.82 -12.60
CA ASP A 86 43.54 19.82 -13.31
C ASP A 86 43.39 20.04 -14.81
N PHE A 87 42.30 19.55 -15.40
CA PHE A 87 41.92 19.83 -16.78
C PHE A 87 41.77 21.33 -17.07
N LYS A 88 41.14 22.09 -16.15
CA LYS A 88 40.99 23.56 -16.27
C LYS A 88 42.32 24.28 -16.56
N LYS A 89 43.42 23.82 -15.98
CA LYS A 89 44.76 24.44 -16.15
C LYS A 89 45.31 24.26 -17.57
N ARG A 90 44.81 23.30 -18.34
CA ARG A 90 45.31 22.91 -19.67
C ARG A 90 44.46 23.42 -20.82
N VAL A 91 43.30 24.00 -20.55
CA VAL A 91 42.31 24.40 -21.55
C VAL A 91 42.25 25.92 -21.65
N THR A 92 42.34 26.44 -22.87
CA THR A 92 42.31 27.88 -23.16
C THR A 92 40.96 28.38 -23.67
N VAL A 93 40.04 27.46 -24.02
CA VAL A 93 38.70 27.78 -24.48
C VAL A 93 37.70 27.96 -23.32
N PRO A 94 36.54 28.61 -23.54
CA PRO A 94 35.53 28.78 -22.50
C PRO A 94 35.04 27.44 -21.95
N ILE A 95 35.13 27.29 -20.63
CA ILE A 95 34.51 26.24 -19.83
C ILE A 95 33.32 26.87 -19.12
N ILE A 96 32.13 26.43 -19.50
CA ILE A 96 30.86 27.03 -19.12
C ILE A 96 30.15 26.10 -18.12
N PRO A 97 30.07 26.50 -16.85
CA PRO A 97 29.38 25.72 -15.84
C PRO A 97 27.87 25.93 -15.91
N LEU A 98 27.11 24.85 -15.97
CA LEU A 98 25.64 24.83 -16.01
C LEU A 98 25.01 24.46 -14.65
N SER A 99 25.81 24.00 -13.69
CA SER A 99 25.40 23.80 -12.29
C SER A 99 26.29 24.60 -11.32
N PRO A 100 25.78 24.94 -10.12
CA PRO A 100 26.56 25.62 -9.07
C PRO A 100 27.86 24.90 -8.71
N GLN A 101 27.87 23.58 -8.73
CA GLN A 101 29.03 22.76 -8.38
C GLN A 101 30.16 22.90 -9.40
N CYS A 102 29.84 23.09 -10.68
CA CYS A 102 30.84 23.24 -11.73
C CYS A 102 31.48 24.65 -11.77
N VAL A 103 30.97 25.63 -11.02
CA VAL A 103 31.43 27.04 -11.08
C VAL A 103 32.93 27.17 -10.82
N ALA A 104 33.48 26.39 -9.89
CA ALA A 104 34.91 26.41 -9.59
C ALA A 104 35.80 25.97 -10.77
N ILE A 105 35.26 25.15 -11.68
CA ILE A 105 35.95 24.64 -12.88
C ILE A 105 35.81 25.62 -14.06
N GLY A 106 34.74 26.42 -14.09
CA GLY A 106 34.50 27.41 -15.14
C GLY A 106 35.56 28.51 -15.22
N ASN A 107 35.70 29.12 -16.40
CA ASN A 107 36.64 30.22 -16.67
C ASN A 107 35.99 31.45 -17.35
N ILE A 108 34.64 31.55 -17.31
CA ILE A 108 33.86 32.66 -17.87
C ILE A 108 33.50 33.73 -16.83
N ASN A 109 33.07 34.91 -17.28
CA ASN A 109 32.68 36.00 -16.39
C ASN A 109 31.36 35.65 -15.64
N PRO A 110 31.24 35.97 -14.34
CA PRO A 110 30.00 35.76 -13.58
C PRO A 110 28.73 36.39 -14.19
N ARG A 111 28.85 37.51 -14.93
CA ARG A 111 27.69 38.13 -15.60
C ARG A 111 27.15 37.26 -16.75
N ASP A 112 28.04 36.65 -17.52
CA ASP A 112 27.69 35.73 -18.60
C ASP A 112 27.07 34.44 -18.06
N LEU A 113 27.59 33.96 -16.93
CA LEU A 113 27.09 32.79 -16.24
C LEU A 113 25.61 32.93 -15.85
N LYS A 114 25.20 34.11 -15.36
CA LYS A 114 23.81 34.38 -15.00
C LYS A 114 22.88 34.19 -16.21
N THR A 115 23.21 34.79 -17.36
CA THR A 115 22.42 34.67 -18.59
C THR A 115 22.35 33.22 -19.08
N ILE A 116 23.46 32.50 -19.01
CA ILE A 116 23.52 31.07 -19.40
C ILE A 116 22.64 30.21 -18.49
N TRP A 117 22.65 30.47 -17.18
CA TRP A 117 21.78 29.79 -16.24
C TRP A 117 20.30 30.13 -16.45
N GLU A 118 19.96 31.35 -16.89
CA GLU A 118 18.60 31.70 -17.28
C GLU A 118 18.12 30.87 -18.49
N TYR A 119 18.93 30.73 -19.56
CA TYR A 119 18.58 29.84 -20.67
C TYR A 119 18.38 28.39 -20.21
N GLN A 120 19.31 27.87 -19.40
CA GLN A 120 19.25 26.50 -18.89
C GLN A 120 18.05 26.28 -17.96
N LYS A 121 17.70 27.26 -17.12
CA LYS A 121 16.56 27.22 -16.21
C LYS A 121 15.23 27.20 -16.96
N HIS A 122 15.06 28.06 -17.97
CA HIS A 122 13.80 28.10 -18.73
C HIS A 122 13.65 26.89 -19.65
N GLY A 123 14.77 26.37 -20.17
CA GLY A 123 14.82 25.15 -20.96
C GLY A 123 14.14 25.27 -22.32
N GLY A 124 14.02 24.15 -23.03
CA GLY A 124 13.43 24.09 -24.37
C GLY A 124 14.43 24.42 -25.50
N VAL A 125 14.13 23.91 -26.69
CA VAL A 125 15.04 23.92 -27.85
C VAL A 125 15.50 25.33 -28.23
N GLU A 126 14.61 26.33 -28.18
CA GLU A 126 14.94 27.72 -28.52
C GLU A 126 15.91 28.36 -27.52
N ASN A 127 15.71 28.15 -26.22
CA ASN A 127 16.64 28.67 -25.20
C ASN A 127 17.99 27.96 -25.27
N ILE A 128 18.01 26.64 -25.47
CA ILE A 128 19.26 25.89 -25.62
C ILE A 128 20.00 26.31 -26.91
N GLN A 129 19.28 26.58 -28.00
CA GLN A 129 19.86 27.15 -29.22
C GLN A 129 20.53 28.50 -28.95
N ASN A 130 19.86 29.40 -28.23
CA ASN A 130 20.43 30.70 -27.87
C ASN A 130 21.55 30.59 -26.83
N LEU A 131 21.53 29.60 -25.93
CA LEU A 131 22.63 29.26 -25.03
C LEU A 131 23.88 28.85 -25.83
N LEU A 132 23.72 27.99 -26.84
CA LEU A 132 24.83 27.55 -27.70
C LEU A 132 25.40 28.71 -28.51
N LEU A 133 24.54 29.57 -29.06
CA LEU A 133 24.96 30.82 -29.70
C LEU A 133 25.70 31.71 -28.69
N TYR A 134 25.14 31.97 -27.50
CA TYR A 134 25.80 32.77 -26.47
C TYR A 134 27.18 32.20 -26.08
N SER A 135 27.30 30.88 -25.98
CA SER A 135 28.55 30.17 -25.69
C SER A 135 29.59 30.37 -26.79
N LEU A 136 29.18 30.35 -28.06
CA LEU A 136 30.05 30.66 -29.20
C LEU A 136 30.52 32.12 -29.19
N LYS A 137 29.72 33.04 -28.65
CA LYS A 137 30.09 34.46 -28.50
C LYS A 137 31.27 34.59 -27.56
N LEU A 138 31.21 33.86 -26.44
CA LEU A 138 32.28 33.79 -25.45
C LEU A 138 33.55 33.15 -26.02
N ALA A 139 33.40 32.22 -26.97
CA ALA A 139 34.51 31.64 -27.73
C ALA A 139 35.08 32.58 -28.82
N GLY A 140 34.62 33.83 -28.90
CA GLY A 140 35.11 34.83 -29.86
C GLY A 140 34.61 34.63 -31.29
N ARG A 141 33.59 33.79 -31.51
CA ARG A 141 32.97 33.58 -32.83
C ARG A 141 31.96 34.69 -33.12
N LYS A 142 31.84 35.07 -34.40
CA LYS A 142 30.90 36.09 -34.88
C LYS A 142 29.73 35.45 -35.61
N PHE A 143 28.52 35.66 -35.10
CA PHE A 143 27.25 35.18 -35.66
C PHE A 143 26.13 36.12 -35.18
N LYS A 144 24.87 35.81 -35.52
CA LYS A 144 23.71 36.62 -35.12
C LYS A 144 23.58 36.67 -33.59
N GLU A 145 23.34 37.86 -33.05
CA GLU A 145 23.20 38.05 -31.60
C GLU A 145 22.13 37.09 -31.02
N PRO A 146 22.44 36.34 -29.94
CA PRO A 146 21.49 35.44 -29.30
C PRO A 146 20.32 36.24 -28.73
N LEU A 147 19.10 35.72 -28.92
CA LEU A 147 17.89 36.30 -28.35
C LEU A 147 17.87 36.09 -26.84
N PRO A 148 17.37 37.04 -26.03
CA PRO A 148 17.35 36.91 -24.57
C PRO A 148 16.58 35.65 -24.12
N PRO A 149 16.91 35.08 -22.93
CA PRO A 149 16.21 33.93 -22.39
C PRO A 149 14.70 34.17 -22.34
N LYS A 150 13.94 33.20 -22.86
CA LYS A 150 12.49 33.27 -22.94
C LYS A 150 11.88 32.31 -21.93
N GLU A 151 10.98 32.82 -21.10
CA GLU A 151 10.20 31.99 -20.20
C GLU A 151 9.34 30.99 -20.98
N GLN A 152 9.29 29.78 -20.44
CA GLN A 152 8.49 28.68 -20.98
C GLN A 152 7.38 28.36 -19.97
N PRO A 153 6.16 28.05 -20.41
CA PRO A 153 5.04 27.73 -19.53
C PRO A 153 5.42 26.70 -18.47
N GLN A 154 5.09 26.97 -17.20
CA GLN A 154 5.34 26.05 -16.07
C GLN A 154 4.30 24.92 -16.02
N TRP A 155 3.10 25.19 -16.55
CA TRP A 155 2.02 24.25 -16.73
C TRP A 155 1.28 24.53 -18.03
N GLY A 156 0.37 23.65 -18.41
CA GLY A 156 -0.54 23.88 -19.52
C GLY A 156 -1.13 22.59 -20.05
N ILE A 157 -2.16 22.72 -20.89
CA ILE A 157 -2.77 21.58 -21.57
C ILE A 157 -2.00 21.31 -22.86
N TYR A 158 -1.50 20.10 -22.99
CA TYR A 158 -0.84 19.55 -24.16
C TYR A 158 -1.81 18.71 -24.99
N HIS A 159 -1.66 18.79 -26.32
CA HIS A 159 -2.30 17.88 -27.25
C HIS A 159 -1.43 17.70 -28.51
N PRO A 160 -1.20 16.48 -29.01
CA PRO A 160 -0.30 16.23 -30.15
C PRO A 160 -0.71 16.95 -31.45
N LYS A 161 -2.01 17.17 -31.63
CA LYS A 161 -2.58 17.92 -32.78
C LYS A 161 -2.46 19.46 -32.65
N SER A 162 -2.02 20.00 -31.51
CA SER A 162 -1.81 21.43 -31.31
C SER A 162 -0.34 21.81 -31.47
N LYS A 163 -0.07 23.02 -32.00
CA LYS A 163 1.30 23.56 -32.13
C LYS A 163 1.86 24.13 -30.82
N HIS A 164 0.97 24.59 -29.94
CA HIS A 164 1.33 25.25 -28.68
C HIS A 164 0.44 24.73 -27.55
N PRO A 165 0.94 24.71 -26.29
CA PRO A 165 0.10 24.37 -25.15
C PRO A 165 -0.95 25.45 -24.87
N PHE A 166 -2.02 25.07 -24.17
CA PHE A 166 -3.07 26.00 -23.75
C PHE A 166 -2.89 26.36 -22.26
N GLU A 167 -3.04 27.64 -21.93
CA GLU A 167 -2.88 28.15 -20.55
C GLU A 167 -4.20 28.22 -19.75
N SER A 168 -5.33 28.00 -20.44
CA SER A 168 -6.67 27.94 -19.86
C SER A 168 -7.41 26.69 -20.35
N LEU A 169 -8.31 26.18 -19.52
CA LEU A 169 -9.18 25.06 -19.87
C LEU A 169 -10.20 25.48 -20.94
N GLU A 170 -10.72 26.71 -20.84
CA GLU A 170 -11.72 27.25 -21.74
C GLU A 170 -11.20 27.34 -23.18
N ASP A 171 -9.98 27.85 -23.38
CA ASP A 171 -9.37 27.93 -24.72
C ASP A 171 -9.14 26.53 -25.31
N TYR A 172 -8.71 25.58 -24.47
CA TYR A 172 -8.55 24.20 -24.89
C TYR A 172 -9.88 23.58 -25.32
N LEU A 173 -10.94 23.70 -24.52
CA LEU A 173 -12.24 23.10 -24.83
C LEU A 173 -12.87 23.73 -26.07
N ASN A 174 -12.67 25.04 -26.29
CA ASN A 174 -13.12 25.73 -27.51
C ASN A 174 -12.42 25.21 -28.77
N TRP A 175 -11.13 24.89 -28.67
CA TRP A 175 -10.36 24.31 -29.77
C TRP A 175 -10.66 22.81 -29.97
N TYR A 176 -10.69 22.04 -28.88
CA TYR A 176 -10.83 20.58 -28.89
C TYR A 176 -12.22 20.14 -29.31
N GLN A 177 -13.25 20.89 -28.91
CA GLN A 177 -14.67 20.60 -29.17
C GLN A 177 -15.02 19.15 -28.76
N PRO A 178 -15.03 18.83 -27.45
CA PRO A 178 -15.25 17.47 -26.97
C PRO A 178 -16.56 16.92 -27.52
N LYS A 179 -16.48 15.73 -28.15
CA LYS A 179 -17.61 15.07 -28.83
C LYS A 179 -18.13 13.89 -28.04
N GLU A 180 -17.25 13.32 -27.22
CA GLU A 180 -17.55 12.12 -26.49
C GLU A 180 -18.15 12.44 -25.13
N ASP A 181 -18.68 11.41 -24.55
CA ASP A 181 -19.43 11.47 -23.31
C ASP A 181 -18.53 11.49 -22.08
N HIS A 182 -17.27 11.06 -22.23
CA HIS A 182 -16.32 10.87 -21.14
C HIS A 182 -15.08 11.73 -21.33
N THR A 183 -14.60 12.38 -20.27
CA THR A 183 -13.39 13.20 -20.32
C THR A 183 -12.34 12.69 -19.34
N ILE A 184 -11.14 12.36 -19.83
CA ILE A 184 -10.05 11.81 -19.04
C ILE A 184 -9.00 12.90 -18.81
N GLY A 185 -8.71 13.18 -17.53
CA GLY A 185 -7.59 14.03 -17.15
C GLY A 185 -6.29 13.23 -17.14
N ILE A 186 -5.23 13.76 -17.71
CA ILE A 186 -3.87 13.21 -17.59
C ILE A 186 -3.01 14.29 -16.94
N LEU A 187 -2.40 14.02 -15.79
CA LEU A 187 -1.42 14.93 -15.19
C LEU A 187 -0.02 14.30 -15.26
N PHE A 188 0.92 14.99 -15.92
CA PHE A 188 2.28 14.51 -16.08
C PHE A 188 3.35 15.59 -15.87
N PRO A 189 4.61 15.20 -15.57
CA PRO A 189 5.66 16.18 -15.33
C PRO A 189 5.99 17.02 -16.56
N ARG A 190 6.21 18.33 -16.36
CA ARG A 190 6.66 19.27 -17.38
C ARG A 190 7.92 18.82 -18.13
N THR A 191 8.78 18.02 -17.50
CA THR A 191 10.02 17.51 -18.11
C THR A 191 9.76 16.80 -19.44
N TYR A 192 8.70 15.99 -19.54
CA TYR A 192 8.35 15.31 -20.81
C TYR A 192 8.04 16.32 -21.92
N TRP A 193 7.30 17.38 -21.59
CA TRP A 193 6.90 18.41 -22.55
C TRP A 193 8.07 19.31 -22.95
N ILE A 194 8.83 19.83 -21.98
CA ILE A 194 9.94 20.77 -22.26
C ILE A 194 11.09 20.10 -23.03
N GLU A 195 11.27 18.79 -22.84
CA GLU A 195 12.30 17.99 -23.51
C GLU A 195 11.78 17.32 -24.82
N GLY A 196 10.51 17.54 -25.17
CA GLY A 196 9.91 17.02 -26.40
C GLY A 196 9.76 15.49 -26.44
N SER A 197 9.78 14.82 -25.30
CA SER A 197 9.72 13.36 -25.19
C SER A 197 8.33 12.91 -24.81
N LEU A 198 7.42 13.07 -25.76
CA LEU A 198 5.97 12.95 -25.55
C LEU A 198 5.40 11.64 -26.12
N GLU A 199 6.21 10.75 -26.69
CA GLU A 199 5.74 9.53 -27.38
C GLU A 199 4.81 8.66 -26.51
N ILE A 200 5.10 8.53 -25.21
CA ILE A 200 4.22 7.82 -24.26
C ILE A 200 2.87 8.53 -24.13
N MET A 201 2.89 9.86 -23.98
CA MET A 201 1.68 10.67 -23.83
C MET A 201 0.87 10.71 -25.13
N ASP A 202 1.53 10.83 -26.27
CA ASP A 202 0.93 10.82 -27.60
C ASP A 202 0.19 9.51 -27.82
N LYS A 203 0.85 8.38 -27.53
CA LYS A 203 0.25 7.06 -27.68
C LYS A 203 -0.92 6.86 -26.72
N LEU A 204 -0.82 7.35 -25.48
CA LEU A 204 -1.90 7.28 -24.50
C LEU A 204 -3.11 8.14 -24.90
N ILE A 205 -2.88 9.38 -25.35
CA ILE A 205 -3.93 10.28 -25.84
C ILE A 205 -4.63 9.64 -27.04
N ASP A 206 -3.87 9.18 -28.04
CA ASP A 206 -4.39 8.52 -29.24
C ASP A 206 -5.23 7.27 -28.91
N GLU A 207 -4.76 6.43 -28.00
CA GLU A 207 -5.47 5.21 -27.59
C GLU A 207 -6.79 5.54 -26.87
N LEU A 208 -6.80 6.56 -26.00
CA LEU A 208 -8.01 7.02 -25.31
C LEU A 208 -9.03 7.62 -26.30
N GLU A 209 -8.58 8.49 -27.21
CA GLU A 209 -9.42 9.09 -28.26
C GLU A 209 -10.02 8.02 -29.17
N THR A 210 -9.21 7.05 -29.61
CA THR A 210 -9.65 5.95 -30.48
C THR A 210 -10.71 5.07 -29.80
N LYS A 211 -10.68 4.95 -28.48
CA LYS A 211 -11.70 4.22 -27.70
C LYS A 211 -12.95 5.05 -27.37
N GLY A 212 -13.06 6.28 -27.89
CA GLY A 212 -14.21 7.16 -27.74
C GLY A 212 -14.22 7.91 -26.41
N MET A 213 -13.09 8.48 -25.99
CA MET A 213 -12.97 9.31 -24.80
C MET A 213 -12.31 10.65 -25.15
N ASN A 214 -12.80 11.75 -24.61
CA ASN A 214 -12.12 13.06 -24.66
C ASN A 214 -10.93 13.04 -23.70
N VAL A 215 -9.88 13.81 -24.01
CA VAL A 215 -8.69 13.88 -23.17
C VAL A 215 -8.34 15.33 -22.83
N VAL A 216 -7.93 15.59 -21.59
CA VAL A 216 -7.31 16.84 -21.13
C VAL A 216 -5.96 16.47 -20.52
N ALA A 217 -4.88 16.60 -21.29
CA ALA A 217 -3.53 16.24 -20.83
C ALA A 217 -2.76 17.46 -20.35
N VAL A 218 -2.53 17.56 -19.05
CA VAL A 218 -1.87 18.68 -18.38
C VAL A 218 -0.45 18.30 -18.01
N PHE A 219 0.52 19.13 -18.37
CA PHE A 219 1.85 19.07 -17.80
C PHE A 219 2.00 20.09 -16.67
N ASN A 220 2.81 19.77 -15.65
CA ASN A 220 3.14 20.68 -14.56
C ASN A 220 4.58 20.49 -14.05
N ASP A 221 5.26 21.59 -13.69
CA ASP A 221 6.47 21.55 -12.88
C ASP A 221 6.10 21.67 -11.40
N LYS A 222 5.90 20.51 -10.76
CA LYS A 222 5.53 20.45 -9.34
C LYS A 222 6.55 21.09 -8.38
N PHE A 223 7.78 21.33 -8.82
CA PHE A 223 8.83 22.00 -8.04
C PHE A 223 9.02 23.46 -8.44
N GLY A 224 8.27 23.92 -9.44
CA GLY A 224 8.18 25.31 -9.89
C GLY A 224 7.28 26.14 -8.99
N ASP A 225 6.60 27.12 -9.60
CA ASP A 225 5.74 28.07 -8.89
C ASP A 225 4.33 27.52 -8.61
N HIS A 226 3.98 26.36 -9.19
CA HIS A 226 2.65 25.75 -9.11
C HIS A 226 2.71 24.29 -8.68
N SER A 227 1.86 23.90 -7.74
CA SER A 227 1.76 22.51 -7.27
C SER A 227 0.74 21.70 -8.06
N ASP A 228 0.84 20.37 -7.98
CA ASP A 228 -0.06 19.46 -8.71
C ASP A 228 -1.53 19.62 -8.29
N ASP A 229 -1.81 19.99 -7.03
CA ASP A 229 -3.17 20.30 -6.56
C ASP A 229 -3.74 21.58 -7.19
N GLU A 230 -2.92 22.62 -7.37
CA GLU A 230 -3.31 23.83 -8.10
C GLU A 230 -3.56 23.53 -9.58
N ALA A 231 -2.73 22.68 -10.21
CA ALA A 231 -2.93 22.24 -11.58
C ALA A 231 -4.25 21.45 -11.75
N ILE A 232 -4.56 20.55 -10.80
CA ILE A 232 -5.84 19.82 -10.79
C ILE A 232 -7.03 20.78 -10.67
N GLU A 233 -6.97 21.71 -9.71
CA GLU A 233 -8.06 22.68 -9.49
C GLU A 233 -8.27 23.57 -10.72
N ARG A 234 -7.19 24.00 -11.38
CA ARG A 234 -7.25 24.90 -12.54
C ARG A 234 -7.73 24.23 -13.83
N PHE A 235 -7.26 23.01 -14.12
CA PHE A 235 -7.45 22.40 -15.44
C PHE A 235 -8.44 21.24 -15.45
N PHE A 236 -8.80 20.67 -14.30
CA PHE A 236 -9.75 19.56 -14.22
C PHE A 236 -11.04 19.93 -13.48
N MET A 237 -11.17 21.19 -13.03
CA MET A 237 -12.39 21.69 -12.42
C MET A 237 -12.82 23.01 -13.06
N LEU A 238 -14.13 23.22 -13.15
CA LEU A 238 -14.74 24.47 -13.59
C LEU A 238 -15.87 24.83 -12.63
N ASN A 239 -15.83 26.04 -12.05
CA ASN A 239 -16.80 26.50 -11.04
C ASN A 239 -16.96 25.53 -9.85
N GLY A 240 -15.86 24.91 -9.41
CA GLY A 240 -15.85 23.95 -8.30
C GLY A 240 -16.42 22.57 -8.63
N LYS A 241 -16.73 22.27 -9.90
CA LYS A 241 -17.18 20.96 -10.36
C LYS A 241 -16.11 20.29 -11.23
N PRO A 242 -15.92 18.96 -11.14
CA PRO A 242 -15.00 18.25 -12.02
C PRO A 242 -15.49 18.31 -13.48
N VAL A 243 -14.58 18.57 -14.41
CA VAL A 243 -14.83 18.44 -15.86
C VAL A 243 -14.36 17.11 -16.43
N VAL A 244 -13.61 16.35 -15.63
CA VAL A 244 -13.12 15.00 -15.95
C VAL A 244 -13.94 13.94 -15.19
N ASP A 245 -13.98 12.73 -15.73
CA ASP A 245 -14.60 11.55 -15.10
C ASP A 245 -13.59 10.66 -14.38
N LEU A 246 -12.31 10.77 -14.73
CA LEU A 246 -11.19 9.99 -14.19
C LEU A 246 -9.88 10.75 -14.37
N LEU A 247 -8.98 10.62 -13.39
CA LEU A 247 -7.64 11.20 -13.44
C LEU A 247 -6.55 10.11 -13.58
N LEU A 248 -5.79 10.17 -14.66
CA LEU A 248 -4.52 9.46 -14.82
C LEU A 248 -3.39 10.35 -14.31
N LEU A 249 -2.71 9.91 -13.26
CA LEU A 249 -1.72 10.72 -12.56
C LEU A 249 -0.33 10.09 -12.67
N ARG A 250 0.64 10.85 -13.16
CA ARG A 250 2.06 10.48 -13.14
C ARG A 250 2.77 11.18 -11.98
N ALA A 251 2.50 10.75 -10.75
CA ALA A 251 3.13 11.31 -9.55
C ALA A 251 4.55 10.76 -9.28
N TYR A 252 5.45 11.61 -8.80
CA TYR A 252 6.68 11.21 -8.10
C TYR A 252 6.57 11.78 -6.68
N PHE A 253 6.85 11.00 -5.63
CA PHE A 253 6.60 11.42 -4.24
C PHE A 253 5.10 11.69 -3.97
N PHE A 254 4.79 12.43 -2.90
CA PHE A 254 3.43 12.90 -2.63
C PHE A 254 2.96 13.91 -3.67
N LEU A 255 1.65 13.93 -3.94
CA LEU A 255 0.95 14.94 -4.74
C LEU A 255 1.24 16.34 -4.20
N LYS A 256 1.45 16.47 -2.88
CA LYS A 256 1.90 17.70 -2.24
C LYS A 256 3.29 17.57 -1.64
N THR A 257 4.31 17.93 -2.41
CA THR A 257 5.69 18.09 -1.91
C THR A 257 5.97 19.59 -1.71
N VAL A 258 6.08 20.07 -0.47
CA VAL A 258 6.51 21.44 -0.20
C VAL A 258 8.03 21.52 -0.41
N ARG A 259 8.53 22.54 -1.12
CA ARG A 259 9.94 22.94 -1.02
C ARG A 259 10.23 23.37 0.43
N GLN A 260 10.79 22.49 1.25
CA GLN A 260 11.51 22.90 2.46
C GLN A 260 13.01 22.85 2.21
N ARG A 261 13.75 23.77 2.84
CA ARG A 261 15.20 23.98 2.67
C ARG A 261 16.06 22.81 3.21
N SER A 262 15.47 21.80 3.85
CA SER A 262 16.14 20.59 4.31
C SER A 262 15.47 19.34 3.72
N SER A 263 16.29 18.40 3.25
CA SER A 263 15.88 17.10 2.69
C SER A 263 15.29 16.12 3.71
N SER A 264 15.20 16.50 4.99
CA SER A 264 14.81 15.62 6.10
C SER A 264 13.33 15.67 6.48
N ASP A 265 12.56 16.66 6.00
CA ASP A 265 11.16 16.86 6.42
C ASP A 265 10.19 16.88 5.22
N LEU A 266 10.03 15.73 4.58
CA LEU A 266 8.91 15.47 3.66
C LEU A 266 7.65 15.21 4.49
N ASN A 267 7.01 16.26 5.01
CA ASN A 267 5.67 16.13 5.60
C ASN A 267 4.62 16.53 4.56
N PRO A 268 3.64 15.65 4.25
CA PRO A 268 2.53 16.01 3.39
C PRO A 268 1.76 17.16 4.07
N ARG A 269 1.50 18.24 3.33
CA ARG A 269 0.46 19.20 3.75
C ARG A 269 -0.89 18.53 3.50
N GLU A 270 -1.85 18.69 4.40
CA GLU A 270 -3.23 18.26 4.14
C GLU A 270 -3.76 19.02 2.90
N THR A 271 -4.19 18.28 1.89
CA THR A 271 -4.97 18.79 0.75
C THR A 271 -6.11 17.82 0.51
N ASP A 272 -7.27 18.37 0.22
CA ASP A 272 -8.48 17.60 -0.04
C ASP A 272 -8.79 17.57 -1.55
N ILE A 273 -7.83 17.93 -2.40
CA ILE A 273 -8.09 18.17 -3.83
C ILE A 273 -8.64 16.94 -4.55
N LEU A 274 -8.13 15.73 -4.26
CA LEU A 274 -8.64 14.50 -4.87
C LEU A 274 -10.05 14.15 -4.37
N ASN A 275 -10.34 14.44 -3.09
CA ASN A 275 -11.70 14.31 -2.54
C ASN A 275 -12.67 15.34 -3.15
N LYS A 276 -12.22 16.57 -3.40
CA LYS A 276 -13.00 17.62 -4.09
C LYS A 276 -13.25 17.28 -5.55
N LEU A 277 -12.24 16.77 -6.25
CA LEU A 277 -12.37 16.29 -7.63
C LEU A 277 -13.34 15.11 -7.70
N ASN A 278 -13.29 14.23 -6.70
CA ASN A 278 -14.19 13.10 -6.49
C ASN A 278 -14.34 12.16 -7.70
N VAL A 279 -13.22 11.85 -8.35
CA VAL A 279 -13.14 10.91 -9.47
C VAL A 279 -12.14 9.79 -9.19
N PRO A 280 -12.24 8.62 -9.84
CA PRO A 280 -11.23 7.58 -9.72
C PRO A 280 -9.88 8.14 -10.18
N THR A 281 -8.82 7.80 -9.46
CA THR A 281 -7.46 8.26 -9.76
C THR A 281 -6.53 7.08 -9.87
N MET A 282 -5.88 6.91 -11.02
CA MET A 282 -4.93 5.82 -11.29
C MET A 282 -3.51 6.33 -11.43
N LEU A 283 -2.55 5.52 -10.99
CA LEU A 283 -1.14 5.87 -11.04
C LEU A 283 -0.47 5.30 -12.29
N MET A 284 0.05 6.20 -13.13
CA MET A 284 0.89 5.84 -14.25
C MET A 284 2.34 5.68 -13.78
N ILE A 285 3.00 4.58 -14.16
CA ILE A 285 4.41 4.31 -13.86
C ILE A 285 5.22 4.45 -15.16
N HIS A 286 6.42 5.03 -15.03
CA HIS A 286 7.45 4.96 -16.06
C HIS A 286 8.67 4.22 -15.47
N GLY A 287 8.98 3.04 -16.02
CA GLY A 287 10.16 2.27 -15.63
C GLY A 287 11.45 2.91 -16.16
N LEU A 288 12.46 3.07 -15.32
CA LEU A 288 13.75 3.66 -15.72
C LEU A 288 14.70 2.68 -16.41
N GLN A 289 14.30 1.42 -16.49
CA GLN A 289 15.03 0.31 -17.10
C GLN A 289 14.55 0.08 -18.53
N THR A 290 15.29 -0.72 -19.30
CA THR A 290 14.88 -1.16 -20.62
C THR A 290 13.68 -2.09 -20.60
N GLU A 291 13.00 -2.26 -21.75
CA GLU A 291 11.91 -3.22 -21.87
C GLU A 291 12.35 -4.65 -21.51
N GLU A 292 13.53 -5.06 -21.98
CA GLU A 292 14.10 -6.38 -21.71
C GLU A 292 14.40 -6.57 -20.21
N GLU A 293 15.02 -5.58 -19.58
CA GLU A 293 15.27 -5.58 -18.13
C GLU A 293 13.95 -5.61 -17.34
N TRP A 294 12.95 -4.81 -17.73
CA TRP A 294 11.64 -4.83 -17.08
C TRP A 294 10.98 -6.20 -17.23
N ARG A 295 10.97 -6.79 -18.43
CA ARG A 295 10.32 -8.08 -18.71
C ARG A 295 10.98 -9.22 -17.93
N SER A 296 12.30 -9.22 -17.82
CA SER A 296 13.07 -10.23 -17.07
C SER A 296 13.06 -10.02 -15.54
N ASN A 297 12.81 -8.80 -15.05
CA ASN A 297 12.84 -8.49 -13.63
C ASN A 297 11.59 -9.02 -12.88
N PRO A 298 11.72 -9.96 -11.92
CA PRO A 298 10.60 -10.47 -11.12
C PRO A 298 10.07 -9.44 -10.09
N ASP A 299 10.87 -8.46 -9.70
CA ASP A 299 10.42 -7.36 -8.83
C ASP A 299 9.62 -6.30 -9.61
N GLY A 300 9.73 -6.30 -10.94
CA GLY A 300 9.13 -5.32 -11.83
C GLY A 300 9.90 -4.00 -11.85
N LEU A 301 10.11 -3.34 -10.72
CA LEU A 301 10.89 -2.08 -10.63
C LEU A 301 11.99 -2.18 -9.57
N SER A 302 13.03 -1.34 -9.69
CA SER A 302 14.02 -1.17 -8.62
C SER A 302 13.37 -0.62 -7.33
N ILE A 303 13.91 -0.98 -6.16
CA ILE A 303 13.39 -0.56 -4.86
C ILE A 303 13.24 0.98 -4.76
N PRO A 304 14.22 1.81 -5.16
CA PRO A 304 14.04 3.27 -5.13
C PRO A 304 12.86 3.75 -6.01
N SER A 305 12.67 3.13 -7.18
CA SER A 305 11.53 3.43 -8.05
C SER A 305 10.21 3.04 -7.41
N GLN A 306 10.14 1.90 -6.73
CA GLN A 306 8.93 1.48 -6.01
C GLN A 306 8.55 2.46 -4.90
N ILE A 307 9.54 2.94 -4.13
CA ILE A 307 9.29 3.91 -3.06
C ILE A 307 8.74 5.22 -3.64
N ILE A 308 9.45 5.81 -4.62
CA ILE A 308 9.14 7.15 -5.12
C ILE A 308 7.90 7.16 -6.01
N GLN A 309 7.71 6.13 -6.84
CA GLN A 309 6.64 6.09 -7.85
C GLN A 309 5.37 5.40 -7.36
N ILE A 310 5.39 4.63 -6.25
CA ILE A 310 4.24 3.84 -5.81
C ILE A 310 3.95 4.08 -4.33
N THR A 311 4.89 3.74 -3.42
CA THR A 311 4.63 3.78 -1.98
C THR A 311 4.27 5.18 -1.48
N LEU A 312 4.95 6.23 -1.96
CA LEU A 312 4.62 7.61 -1.54
C LEU A 312 3.28 8.10 -2.12
N PRO A 313 2.97 7.94 -3.42
CA PRO A 313 1.63 8.24 -3.95
C PRO A 313 0.46 7.48 -3.29
N GLU A 314 0.69 6.29 -2.72
CA GLU A 314 -0.35 5.56 -1.97
C GLU A 314 -0.89 6.38 -0.79
N PHE A 315 -0.08 7.25 -0.18
CA PHE A 315 -0.52 8.15 0.91
C PHE A 315 -1.56 9.16 0.47
N ASP A 316 -1.56 9.54 -0.81
CA ASP A 316 -2.57 10.41 -1.40
C ASP A 316 -3.85 9.66 -1.78
N GLY A 317 -3.92 8.34 -1.50
CA GLY A 317 -5.10 7.50 -1.77
C GLY A 317 -5.14 6.96 -3.19
N ILE A 318 -4.04 7.09 -3.92
CA ILE A 318 -3.92 6.62 -5.30
C ILE A 318 -3.67 5.10 -5.31
N ALA A 319 -4.34 4.40 -6.21
CA ALA A 319 -4.18 2.96 -6.43
C ALA A 319 -3.88 2.67 -7.91
N GLU A 320 -3.95 1.39 -8.28
CA GLU A 320 -3.79 0.93 -9.67
C GLU A 320 -2.46 1.38 -10.32
N PRO A 321 -1.29 0.99 -9.76
CA PRO A 321 0.00 1.42 -10.28
C PRO A 321 0.37 0.61 -11.54
N ILE A 322 0.04 1.15 -12.71
CA ILE A 322 0.23 0.49 -14.02
C ILE A 322 1.36 1.16 -14.80
N ILE A 323 2.26 0.36 -15.35
CA ILE A 323 3.39 0.83 -16.16
C ILE A 323 2.94 1.13 -17.58
N ILE A 324 3.21 2.34 -18.08
CA ILE A 324 2.81 2.79 -19.42
C ILE A 324 3.99 2.90 -20.39
N GLY A 325 5.21 2.87 -19.87
CA GLY A 325 6.42 2.99 -20.66
C GLY A 325 7.68 2.65 -19.88
N VAL A 326 8.74 2.47 -20.63
CA VAL A 326 10.09 2.12 -20.17
C VAL A 326 11.11 3.02 -20.86
N THR A 327 12.38 2.87 -20.52
CA THR A 327 13.46 3.59 -21.17
C THR A 327 14.04 2.76 -22.33
N LYS A 328 14.51 3.39 -23.39
CA LYS A 328 15.39 2.77 -24.39
C LYS A 328 16.74 3.47 -24.38
N GLU A 329 17.82 2.69 -24.46
CA GLU A 329 19.16 3.21 -24.62
C GLU A 329 19.51 3.34 -26.11
N GLU A 330 20.05 4.49 -26.50
CA GLU A 330 20.58 4.71 -27.85
C GLU A 330 21.77 5.68 -27.83
N ILE A 331 22.50 5.77 -28.94
CA ILE A 331 23.54 6.79 -29.13
C ILE A 331 22.93 7.92 -29.95
N ASP A 332 22.95 9.13 -29.41
CA ASP A 332 22.46 10.30 -30.12
C ASP A 332 23.41 10.63 -31.31
N PRO A 333 22.90 10.67 -32.55
CA PRO A 333 23.75 10.80 -33.74
C PRO A 333 24.37 12.20 -33.90
N VAL A 334 23.85 13.21 -33.19
CA VAL A 334 24.32 14.60 -33.31
C VAL A 334 25.46 14.87 -32.34
N THR A 335 25.32 14.37 -31.11
CA THR A 335 26.22 14.64 -29.99
C THR A 335 27.18 13.49 -29.68
N GLY A 336 26.90 12.27 -30.17
CA GLY A 336 27.67 11.06 -29.88
C GLY A 336 27.50 10.51 -28.46
N ALA A 337 26.72 11.19 -27.62
CA ALA A 337 26.42 10.73 -26.27
C ALA A 337 25.43 9.56 -26.31
N LYS A 338 25.64 8.57 -25.45
CA LYS A 338 24.59 7.62 -25.13
C LYS A 338 23.43 8.40 -24.43
N VAL A 339 22.18 8.01 -24.63
CA VAL A 339 20.99 8.64 -24.07
C VAL A 339 19.92 7.61 -23.72
N GLN A 340 19.12 7.93 -22.72
CA GLN A 340 17.94 7.19 -22.30
C GLN A 340 16.68 7.96 -22.72
N ILE A 341 15.84 7.34 -23.57
CA ILE A 341 14.59 7.92 -24.07
C ILE A 341 13.36 7.15 -23.55
N PRO A 342 12.30 7.84 -23.09
CA PRO A 342 11.03 7.19 -22.75
C PRO A 342 10.38 6.60 -24.00
N VAL A 343 9.96 5.33 -23.94
CA VAL A 343 9.25 4.63 -25.00
C VAL A 343 7.96 3.98 -24.47
N PRO A 344 6.87 3.96 -25.26
CA PRO A 344 5.59 3.42 -24.81
C PRO A 344 5.58 1.88 -24.78
N LEU A 345 4.90 1.33 -23.78
CA LEU A 345 4.47 -0.08 -23.76
C LEU A 345 3.04 -0.17 -24.29
N SER A 346 2.89 -0.40 -25.60
CA SER A 346 1.60 -0.30 -26.29
C SER A 346 0.53 -1.23 -25.69
N GLU A 347 0.90 -2.44 -25.27
CA GLU A 347 -0.04 -3.38 -24.66
C GLU A 347 -0.53 -2.90 -23.29
N GLN A 348 0.32 -2.22 -22.52
CA GLN A 348 -0.05 -1.67 -21.23
C GLN A 348 -0.89 -0.39 -21.38
N ILE A 349 -0.57 0.45 -22.35
CA ILE A 349 -1.37 1.65 -22.66
C ILE A 349 -2.79 1.24 -23.07
N SER A 350 -2.95 0.23 -23.93
CA SER A 350 -4.29 -0.30 -24.26
C SER A 350 -5.00 -0.84 -23.01
N TYR A 351 -4.29 -1.57 -22.14
CA TYR A 351 -4.85 -2.10 -20.91
C TYR A 351 -5.33 -0.99 -19.95
N VAL A 352 -4.55 0.07 -19.77
CA VAL A 352 -4.96 1.26 -19.01
C VAL A 352 -6.22 1.87 -19.62
N ALA A 353 -6.24 2.10 -20.93
CA ALA A 353 -7.38 2.69 -21.62
C ALA A 353 -8.66 1.85 -21.49
N ASP A 354 -8.55 0.51 -21.52
CA ASP A 354 -9.68 -0.40 -21.30
C ASP A 354 -10.23 -0.32 -19.86
N ARG A 355 -9.34 -0.21 -18.85
CA ARG A 355 -9.74 -0.01 -17.45
C ARG A 355 -10.40 1.34 -17.23
N VAL A 356 -9.83 2.40 -17.79
CA VAL A 356 -10.38 3.76 -17.74
C VAL A 356 -11.80 3.78 -18.29
N LYS A 357 -12.02 3.14 -19.45
CA LYS A 357 -13.34 3.02 -20.06
C LYS A 357 -14.35 2.31 -19.15
N ARG A 358 -13.94 1.26 -18.43
CA ARG A 358 -14.81 0.52 -17.50
C ARG A 358 -15.19 1.35 -16.27
N TRP A 359 -14.24 2.11 -15.69
CA TRP A 359 -14.55 3.05 -14.60
C TRP A 359 -15.51 4.16 -15.04
N CYS A 360 -15.27 4.74 -16.22
CA CYS A 360 -16.15 5.76 -16.80
C CYS A 360 -17.57 5.22 -17.03
N ARG A 361 -17.68 4.00 -17.57
CA ARG A 361 -18.96 3.32 -17.76
C ARG A 361 -19.67 3.06 -16.44
N LEU A 362 -18.95 2.59 -15.41
CA LEU A 362 -19.50 2.37 -14.07
C LEU A 362 -20.13 3.65 -13.49
N ARG A 363 -19.46 4.79 -13.64
CA ARG A 363 -19.94 6.08 -13.13
C ARG A 363 -21.24 6.54 -13.79
N LYS A 364 -21.36 6.37 -15.12
CA LYS A 364 -22.54 6.83 -15.88
C LYS A 364 -23.74 5.89 -15.82
N LYS A 365 -23.50 4.58 -15.69
CA LYS A 365 -24.57 3.59 -15.74
C LYS A 365 -25.53 3.76 -14.58
N SER A 366 -26.83 3.63 -14.81
CA SER A 366 -27.82 3.73 -13.73
C SER A 366 -27.68 2.57 -12.74
N ASN A 367 -27.90 2.81 -11.45
CA ASN A 367 -27.74 1.77 -10.41
C ASN A 367 -28.59 0.52 -10.70
N SER A 368 -29.79 0.69 -11.28
CA SER A 368 -30.68 -0.42 -11.64
C SER A 368 -30.11 -1.36 -12.70
N GLU A 369 -29.20 -0.89 -13.55
CA GLU A 369 -28.58 -1.64 -14.64
C GLU A 369 -27.19 -2.16 -14.30
N LYS A 370 -26.54 -1.59 -13.27
CA LYS A 370 -25.19 -1.99 -12.84
C LYS A 370 -25.17 -3.45 -12.41
N LYS A 371 -24.20 -4.21 -12.92
CA LYS A 371 -23.92 -5.60 -12.54
C LYS A 371 -22.73 -5.68 -11.61
N VAL A 372 -22.92 -6.32 -10.45
CA VAL A 372 -21.91 -6.40 -9.39
C VAL A 372 -21.54 -7.86 -9.13
N ALA A 373 -20.24 -8.15 -9.08
CA ALA A 373 -19.74 -9.43 -8.62
C ALA A 373 -19.18 -9.32 -7.19
N LEU A 374 -19.86 -9.94 -6.22
CA LEU A 374 -19.41 -10.07 -4.84
C LEU A 374 -18.70 -11.42 -4.65
N ILE A 375 -17.41 -11.39 -4.35
CA ILE A 375 -16.56 -12.57 -4.23
C ILE A 375 -16.23 -12.83 -2.77
N LEU A 376 -16.86 -13.87 -2.23
CA LEU A 376 -16.54 -14.42 -0.91
C LEU A 376 -15.25 -15.23 -1.01
N LEU A 377 -14.36 -15.07 -0.03
CA LEU A 377 -13.09 -15.76 -0.04
C LEU A 377 -13.24 -17.22 0.37
N ASN A 378 -12.37 -18.05 -0.18
CA ASN A 378 -12.34 -19.47 0.09
C ASN A 378 -11.14 -19.82 0.98
N SER A 379 -11.35 -20.56 2.06
CA SER A 379 -10.28 -21.19 2.85
C SER A 379 -10.13 -22.66 2.44
N PRO A 380 -9.37 -22.96 1.37
CA PRO A 380 -9.40 -24.27 0.70
C PRO A 380 -8.87 -25.43 1.55
N CYS A 381 -8.12 -25.13 2.62
CA CYS A 381 -7.41 -26.08 3.47
C CYS A 381 -8.07 -26.31 4.84
N LYS A 382 -9.24 -25.73 5.11
CA LYS A 382 -9.97 -25.98 6.36
C LYS A 382 -10.80 -27.26 6.27
N SER A 383 -10.91 -27.98 7.38
CA SER A 383 -11.73 -29.19 7.49
C SER A 383 -13.22 -28.84 7.41
N GLY A 384 -13.92 -29.40 6.42
CA GLY A 384 -15.35 -29.17 6.19
C GLY A 384 -15.62 -28.14 5.08
N VAL A 385 -16.64 -28.41 4.27
CA VAL A 385 -17.02 -27.57 3.13
C VAL A 385 -17.58 -26.23 3.62
N GLU A 386 -18.33 -26.26 4.73
CA GLU A 386 -18.94 -25.12 5.39
C GLU A 386 -17.87 -24.13 5.88
N ALA A 387 -16.76 -24.63 6.44
CA ALA A 387 -15.68 -23.81 6.98
C ALA A 387 -14.83 -23.12 5.89
N SER A 388 -15.05 -23.48 4.62
CA SER A 388 -14.31 -22.94 3.47
C SER A 388 -14.95 -21.69 2.87
N VAL A 389 -16.23 -21.41 3.15
CA VAL A 389 -16.98 -20.30 2.52
C VAL A 389 -16.90 -19.04 3.37
N GLY A 390 -16.58 -17.89 2.74
CA GLY A 390 -16.67 -16.60 3.41
C GLY A 390 -15.54 -16.37 4.43
N ALA A 391 -14.33 -16.81 4.12
CA ALA A 391 -13.19 -16.52 4.98
C ALA A 391 -12.90 -15.01 5.05
N GLY A 392 -12.64 -14.48 6.24
CA GLY A 392 -12.26 -13.08 6.42
C GLY A 392 -11.56 -12.87 7.76
N PHE A 393 -10.38 -12.26 7.75
CA PHE A 393 -9.61 -12.02 8.96
C PHE A 393 -10.29 -10.98 9.86
N GLY A 394 -11.04 -11.45 10.84
CA GLY A 394 -11.74 -10.59 11.79
C GLY A 394 -12.99 -9.91 11.23
N LEU A 395 -13.54 -10.41 10.12
CA LEU A 395 -14.78 -9.90 9.54
C LEU A 395 -15.81 -11.04 9.47
N ASP A 396 -17.04 -10.78 9.91
CA ASP A 396 -18.19 -11.60 9.55
C ASP A 396 -18.58 -11.26 8.11
N THR A 397 -17.97 -11.97 7.16
CA THR A 397 -18.14 -11.71 5.72
C THR A 397 -19.57 -11.93 5.25
N LEU A 398 -20.29 -12.87 5.87
CA LEU A 398 -21.65 -13.24 5.49
C LEU A 398 -22.63 -12.16 5.92
N GLU A 399 -22.62 -11.75 7.19
CA GLU A 399 -23.46 -10.65 7.66
C GLU A 399 -23.08 -9.32 6.97
N SER A 400 -21.78 -9.09 6.73
CA SER A 400 -21.32 -7.93 5.98
C SER A 400 -21.87 -7.93 4.54
N THR A 401 -21.86 -9.08 3.86
CA THR A 401 -22.46 -9.23 2.52
C THR A 401 -23.95 -8.95 2.54
N VAL A 402 -24.67 -9.41 3.56
CA VAL A 402 -26.11 -9.11 3.73
C VAL A 402 -26.35 -7.61 3.88
N ARG A 403 -25.53 -6.91 4.66
CA ARG A 403 -25.61 -5.44 4.81
C ARG A 403 -25.30 -4.71 3.49
N ILE A 404 -24.32 -5.20 2.72
CA ILE A 404 -24.02 -4.67 1.38
C ILE A 404 -25.24 -4.85 0.46
N LEU A 405 -25.85 -6.04 0.40
CA LEU A 405 -27.05 -6.29 -0.41
C LEU A 405 -28.23 -5.40 0.01
N LYS A 406 -28.44 -5.21 1.32
CA LYS A 406 -29.44 -4.27 1.87
C LYS A 406 -29.17 -2.85 1.38
N ARG A 407 -27.93 -2.37 1.48
CA ARG A 407 -27.55 -1.01 1.03
C ARG A 407 -27.69 -0.85 -0.49
N LEU A 408 -27.22 -1.82 -1.29
CA LEU A 408 -27.35 -1.80 -2.75
C LEU A 408 -28.83 -1.72 -3.17
N LYS A 409 -29.72 -2.48 -2.53
CA LYS A 409 -31.17 -2.39 -2.81
C LYS A 409 -31.74 -1.00 -2.48
N GLN A 410 -31.30 -0.38 -1.39
CA GLN A 410 -31.70 0.99 -1.02
C GLN A 410 -31.20 2.03 -2.03
N GLU A 411 -30.00 1.84 -2.59
CA GLU A 411 -29.42 2.68 -3.64
C GLU A 411 -30.01 2.42 -5.04
N GLY A 412 -31.01 1.54 -5.15
CA GLY A 412 -31.74 1.28 -6.40
C GLY A 412 -31.11 0.22 -7.31
N TYR A 413 -30.15 -0.56 -6.82
CA TYR A 413 -29.63 -1.71 -7.56
C TYR A 413 -30.69 -2.82 -7.66
N ARG A 414 -30.67 -3.56 -8.77
CA ARG A 414 -31.54 -4.72 -8.95
C ARG A 414 -31.06 -5.90 -8.10
N VAL A 415 -31.65 -6.03 -6.92
CA VAL A 415 -31.41 -7.12 -5.96
C VAL A 415 -32.72 -7.87 -5.70
N ASP A 416 -32.85 -9.06 -6.28
CA ASP A 416 -34.09 -9.84 -6.26
C ASP A 416 -34.41 -10.37 -4.85
N TRP A 417 -33.39 -10.79 -4.11
CA TRP A 417 -33.47 -11.33 -2.75
C TRP A 417 -32.46 -10.66 -1.82
N VAL A 418 -32.91 -10.28 -0.63
CA VAL A 418 -32.06 -9.76 0.43
C VAL A 418 -32.22 -10.67 1.63
N PRO A 419 -31.15 -11.39 2.06
CA PRO A 419 -31.24 -12.27 3.21
C PRO A 419 -31.55 -11.49 4.50
N LYS A 420 -32.21 -12.13 5.46
CA LYS A 420 -32.45 -11.58 6.79
C LYS A 420 -31.13 -11.32 7.51
N ASP A 421 -30.24 -12.30 7.50
CA ASP A 421 -28.95 -12.33 8.19
C ASP A 421 -27.95 -13.24 7.47
N GLY A 422 -26.69 -13.22 7.92
CA GLY A 422 -25.61 -14.04 7.36
C GLY A 422 -25.88 -15.54 7.42
N LYS A 423 -26.72 -16.00 8.38
CA LYS A 423 -27.12 -17.41 8.51
C LYS A 423 -28.03 -17.84 7.37
N GLU A 424 -29.00 -17.01 6.99
CA GLU A 424 -29.83 -17.27 5.80
C GLU A 424 -28.98 -17.30 4.52
N LEU A 425 -28.00 -16.40 4.41
CA LEU A 425 -27.11 -16.36 3.24
C LEU A 425 -26.31 -17.67 3.09
N ILE A 426 -25.64 -18.12 4.15
CA ILE A 426 -24.85 -19.36 4.07
C ILE A 426 -25.75 -20.59 3.85
N ASN A 427 -26.92 -20.67 4.49
CA ASN A 427 -27.86 -21.76 4.27
C ASN A 427 -28.23 -21.84 2.78
N ARG A 428 -28.53 -20.71 2.13
CA ARG A 428 -28.86 -20.67 0.71
C ARG A 428 -27.70 -21.12 -0.18
N ILE A 429 -26.46 -20.71 0.14
CA ILE A 429 -25.26 -21.15 -0.58
C ILE A 429 -25.10 -22.67 -0.48
N MET A 430 -25.28 -23.23 0.72
CA MET A 430 -25.11 -24.65 0.98
C MET A 430 -26.25 -25.51 0.40
N GLU A 431 -27.49 -25.04 0.49
CA GLU A 431 -28.68 -25.70 -0.10
C GLU A 431 -28.54 -25.81 -1.63
N LYS A 432 -28.10 -24.72 -2.26
CA LYS A 432 -27.88 -24.68 -3.71
C LYS A 432 -26.55 -25.29 -4.13
N LYS A 433 -25.68 -25.63 -3.18
CA LYS A 433 -24.31 -26.10 -3.44
C LYS A 433 -23.53 -25.14 -4.34
N ALA A 434 -23.72 -23.84 -4.16
CA ALA A 434 -23.16 -22.79 -5.01
C ALA A 434 -21.66 -22.54 -4.74
N ILE A 435 -20.85 -23.59 -4.67
CA ILE A 435 -19.47 -23.63 -4.17
C ILE A 435 -18.51 -24.23 -5.19
N SER A 436 -17.28 -23.73 -5.24
CA SER A 436 -16.20 -24.27 -6.09
C SER A 436 -15.47 -25.43 -5.40
N GLU A 437 -16.18 -26.52 -5.09
CA GLU A 437 -15.64 -27.76 -4.49
C GLU A 437 -16.22 -29.01 -5.15
N PHE A 438 -15.46 -29.58 -6.10
CA PHE A 438 -15.96 -30.59 -7.05
C PHE A 438 -15.74 -32.05 -6.60
N ARG A 439 -15.01 -32.30 -5.51
CA ARG A 439 -14.74 -33.66 -5.03
C ARG A 439 -15.83 -34.18 -4.10
N TRP A 440 -16.29 -33.34 -3.18
CA TRP A 440 -17.36 -33.69 -2.23
C TRP A 440 -18.74 -33.35 -2.76
N THR A 441 -18.81 -32.44 -3.72
CA THR A 441 -20.04 -32.03 -4.37
C THR A 441 -19.90 -32.30 -5.87
N PRO A 442 -20.48 -33.40 -6.38
CA PRO A 442 -20.49 -33.66 -7.81
C PRO A 442 -21.06 -32.46 -8.57
N LEU A 443 -20.49 -32.15 -9.74
CA LEU A 443 -20.98 -31.05 -10.59
C LEU A 443 -22.47 -31.22 -10.93
N SER A 444 -22.92 -32.45 -11.14
CA SER A 444 -24.34 -32.76 -11.36
C SER A 444 -25.23 -32.29 -10.21
N GLU A 445 -24.77 -32.43 -8.96
CA GLU A 445 -25.51 -31.98 -7.77
C GLU A 445 -25.55 -30.45 -7.69
N ILE A 446 -24.42 -29.77 -7.95
CA ILE A 446 -24.37 -28.29 -8.02
C ILE A 446 -25.40 -27.75 -9.02
N ILE A 447 -25.51 -28.41 -10.18
CA ILE A 447 -26.42 -28.02 -11.25
C ILE A 447 -27.87 -28.32 -10.88
N GLU A 448 -28.15 -29.53 -10.40
CA GLU A 448 -29.50 -29.95 -9.97
C GLU A 448 -30.05 -29.05 -8.85
N LYS A 449 -29.19 -28.65 -7.91
CA LYS A 449 -29.54 -27.74 -6.81
C LYS A 449 -29.57 -26.26 -7.21
N GLY A 450 -29.22 -25.94 -8.47
CA GLY A 450 -29.27 -24.57 -9.00
C GLY A 450 -28.20 -23.64 -8.42
N GLY A 451 -27.03 -24.18 -8.09
CA GLY A 451 -25.82 -23.46 -7.67
C GLY A 451 -24.82 -23.19 -8.79
N ALA A 452 -25.11 -23.62 -10.03
CA ALA A 452 -24.35 -23.21 -11.21
C ALA A 452 -24.90 -21.87 -11.72
N ALA A 453 -24.11 -20.81 -11.62
CA ALA A 453 -24.45 -19.48 -12.10
C ALA A 453 -24.26 -19.34 -13.62
N GLY A 454 -23.38 -20.13 -14.21
CA GLY A 454 -23.10 -20.10 -15.64
C GLY A 454 -22.27 -21.28 -16.12
N PHE A 455 -22.12 -21.35 -17.45
CA PHE A 455 -21.33 -22.37 -18.14
C PHE A 455 -20.48 -21.70 -19.22
N VAL A 456 -19.24 -22.15 -19.38
CA VAL A 456 -18.30 -21.64 -20.39
C VAL A 456 -17.97 -22.74 -21.38
N ASP A 457 -18.25 -22.51 -22.66
CA ASP A 457 -17.84 -23.40 -23.74
C ASP A 457 -16.31 -23.41 -23.91
N LEU A 458 -15.75 -24.57 -24.22
CA LEU A 458 -14.28 -24.72 -24.33
C LEU A 458 -13.68 -23.85 -25.43
N ASP A 459 -14.39 -23.62 -26.53
CA ASP A 459 -13.91 -22.73 -27.60
C ASP A 459 -13.86 -21.26 -27.15
N LEU A 460 -14.82 -20.84 -26.32
CA LEU A 460 -14.81 -19.52 -25.71
C LEU A 460 -13.68 -19.40 -24.69
N TYR A 461 -13.51 -20.41 -23.84
CA TYR A 461 -12.41 -20.49 -22.90
C TYR A 461 -11.05 -20.45 -23.60
N ARG A 462 -10.91 -21.13 -24.75
CA ARG A 462 -9.69 -21.09 -25.58
C ARG A 462 -9.37 -19.68 -26.04
N LYS A 463 -10.37 -18.89 -26.47
CA LYS A 463 -10.18 -17.49 -26.87
C LYS A 463 -9.61 -16.65 -25.72
N TRP A 464 -10.21 -16.75 -24.54
CA TRP A 464 -9.73 -16.01 -23.36
C TRP A 464 -8.33 -16.45 -22.93
N LEU A 465 -8.04 -17.75 -22.93
CA LEU A 465 -6.72 -18.24 -22.56
C LEU A 465 -5.63 -17.83 -23.57
N ASN A 466 -6.00 -17.58 -24.83
CA ASN A 466 -5.09 -17.09 -25.87
C ASN A 466 -4.75 -15.59 -25.74
N GLU A 467 -5.41 -14.85 -24.86
CA GLU A 467 -4.99 -13.49 -24.49
C GLU A 467 -3.71 -13.51 -23.64
N LEU A 468 -3.42 -14.63 -22.94
CA LEU A 468 -2.14 -14.80 -22.26
C LEU A 468 -1.01 -14.98 -23.28
N PRO A 469 0.16 -14.38 -23.01
CA PRO A 469 1.40 -14.74 -23.69
C PRO A 469 1.67 -16.24 -23.65
N GLU A 470 2.32 -16.74 -24.70
CA GLU A 470 2.55 -18.18 -24.90
C GLU A 470 3.27 -18.83 -23.71
N ASP A 471 4.30 -18.18 -23.16
CA ASP A 471 5.08 -18.66 -22.02
C ASP A 471 4.23 -18.83 -20.74
N ALA A 472 3.30 -17.89 -20.49
CA ALA A 472 2.37 -17.97 -19.37
C ALA A 472 1.33 -19.07 -19.62
N ARG A 473 0.77 -19.13 -20.84
CA ARG A 473 -0.23 -20.14 -21.20
C ARG A 473 0.33 -21.57 -21.11
N GLU A 474 1.55 -21.79 -21.57
CA GLU A 474 2.23 -23.09 -21.48
C GLU A 474 2.43 -23.56 -20.03
N LYS A 475 2.73 -22.63 -19.10
CA LYS A 475 2.79 -22.96 -17.67
C LYS A 475 1.45 -23.50 -17.18
N VAL A 476 0.33 -22.89 -17.57
CA VAL A 476 -1.02 -23.38 -17.22
C VAL A 476 -1.19 -24.81 -17.72
N PHE A 477 -0.87 -25.09 -18.99
CA PHE A 477 -0.99 -26.42 -19.58
C PHE A 477 -0.09 -27.46 -18.90
N LYS A 478 1.17 -27.10 -18.63
CA LYS A 478 2.11 -27.99 -17.92
C LYS A 478 1.62 -28.32 -16.51
N SER A 479 0.97 -27.37 -15.84
CA SER A 479 0.48 -27.54 -14.47
C SER A 479 -0.91 -28.17 -14.38
N TRP A 480 -1.79 -28.02 -15.36
CA TRP A 480 -3.20 -28.43 -15.25
C TRP A 480 -3.73 -29.27 -16.42
N GLY A 481 -2.87 -29.60 -17.37
CA GLY A 481 -3.20 -30.33 -18.60
C GLY A 481 -3.62 -29.40 -19.72
N ASN A 482 -3.53 -29.85 -20.97
CA ASN A 482 -4.03 -29.08 -22.11
C ASN A 482 -5.36 -29.68 -22.61
N PRO A 483 -6.52 -29.04 -22.38
CA PRO A 483 -7.80 -29.54 -22.89
C PRO A 483 -7.93 -29.45 -24.42
N PHE A 484 -6.99 -28.78 -25.09
CA PHE A 484 -7.03 -28.40 -26.50
C PHE A 484 -6.14 -29.23 -27.42
N ASP A 485 -5.36 -30.17 -26.88
CA ASP A 485 -4.47 -31.03 -27.65
C ASP A 485 -5.22 -31.96 -28.62
N SER A 486 -4.50 -32.56 -29.56
CA SER A 486 -5.04 -33.47 -30.58
C SER A 486 -5.82 -34.66 -30.03
N LYS A 487 -5.50 -35.08 -28.79
CA LYS A 487 -6.20 -36.15 -28.06
C LYS A 487 -7.29 -35.63 -27.11
N GLY A 488 -7.31 -34.31 -26.86
CA GLY A 488 -8.31 -33.58 -26.10
C GLY A 488 -8.48 -34.04 -24.66
N ILE A 489 -9.69 -33.86 -24.12
CA ILE A 489 -10.05 -34.17 -22.72
C ILE A 489 -9.89 -35.65 -22.37
N LYS A 490 -9.87 -36.57 -23.35
CA LYS A 490 -9.85 -38.01 -23.11
C LYS A 490 -8.59 -38.46 -22.35
N ASP A 491 -7.44 -37.90 -22.73
CA ASP A 491 -6.14 -38.23 -22.15
C ASP A 491 -5.85 -37.50 -20.83
N LEU A 492 -6.67 -36.52 -20.45
CA LEU A 492 -6.50 -35.83 -19.17
C LEU A 492 -6.73 -36.78 -17.99
N GLY A 493 -5.84 -36.71 -17.00
CA GLY A 493 -5.97 -37.44 -15.75
C GLY A 493 -7.14 -36.95 -14.88
N GLY A 494 -7.46 -37.69 -13.82
CA GLY A 494 -8.57 -37.32 -12.91
C GLY A 494 -8.43 -35.92 -12.31
N LEU A 495 -7.23 -35.55 -11.86
CA LEU A 495 -6.94 -34.22 -11.30
C LEU A 495 -7.08 -33.10 -12.34
N GLU A 496 -6.59 -33.31 -13.55
CA GLU A 496 -6.64 -32.35 -14.65
C GLU A 496 -8.08 -32.10 -15.08
N LYS A 497 -8.90 -33.15 -15.16
CA LYS A 497 -10.34 -33.05 -15.37
C LYS A 497 -11.06 -32.26 -14.28
N LEU A 498 -10.68 -32.46 -13.01
CA LEU A 498 -11.22 -31.68 -11.89
C LEU A 498 -10.82 -30.19 -11.97
N SER A 499 -9.63 -29.89 -12.46
CA SER A 499 -9.15 -28.51 -12.65
C SER A 499 -10.00 -27.71 -13.65
N LEU A 500 -10.74 -28.40 -14.53
CA LEU A 500 -11.62 -27.80 -15.53
C LEU A 500 -13.08 -27.70 -15.08
N ALA A 501 -13.53 -28.51 -14.11
CA ALA A 501 -14.93 -28.56 -13.67
C ALA A 501 -15.95 -28.75 -14.82
N LEU A 502 -15.66 -29.70 -15.73
CA LEU A 502 -16.48 -29.94 -16.92
C LEU A 502 -17.77 -30.68 -16.61
N TYR A 503 -18.89 -30.14 -17.09
CA TYR A 503 -20.17 -30.81 -17.18
C TYR A 503 -20.73 -30.64 -18.60
N ASN A 504 -21.06 -31.75 -19.28
CA ASN A 504 -21.52 -31.76 -20.68
C ASN A 504 -20.64 -30.92 -21.64
N GLY A 505 -19.32 -31.00 -21.48
CA GLY A 505 -18.35 -30.29 -22.33
C GLY A 505 -18.19 -28.80 -22.03
N LYS A 506 -18.85 -28.26 -21.00
CA LYS A 506 -18.73 -26.86 -20.57
C LYS A 506 -18.10 -26.76 -19.18
N ILE A 507 -17.28 -25.75 -18.95
CA ILE A 507 -16.73 -25.43 -17.64
C ILE A 507 -17.85 -24.82 -16.78
N THR A 508 -18.12 -25.42 -15.62
CA THR A 508 -19.19 -24.97 -14.72
C THR A 508 -18.69 -23.82 -13.85
N ILE A 509 -19.50 -22.77 -13.69
CA ILE A 509 -19.22 -21.63 -12.83
C ILE A 509 -20.20 -21.64 -11.64
N PRO A 510 -19.77 -22.09 -10.44
CA PRO A 510 -20.62 -22.08 -9.25
C PRO A 510 -20.81 -20.67 -8.69
N GLY A 511 -22.01 -20.40 -8.17
CA GLY A 511 -22.37 -19.18 -7.48
C GLY A 511 -23.87 -18.90 -7.55
N LEU A 512 -24.29 -17.76 -6.99
CA LEU A 512 -25.69 -17.35 -6.96
C LEU A 512 -25.89 -16.10 -7.83
N ILE A 513 -26.89 -16.14 -8.71
CA ILE A 513 -27.40 -14.96 -9.41
C ILE A 513 -28.60 -14.42 -8.64
N ASN A 514 -28.53 -13.15 -8.29
CA ASN A 514 -29.51 -12.43 -7.48
C ASN A 514 -29.81 -11.08 -8.13
N GLY A 515 -30.68 -11.07 -9.13
CA GLY A 515 -30.88 -9.91 -10.00
C GLY A 515 -29.62 -9.59 -10.81
N ASN A 516 -29.09 -8.39 -10.65
CA ASN A 516 -27.83 -7.97 -11.27
C ASN A 516 -26.62 -8.20 -10.36
N ILE A 517 -26.77 -8.96 -9.28
CA ILE A 517 -25.68 -9.31 -8.37
C ILE A 517 -25.28 -10.78 -8.54
N PHE A 518 -24.01 -11.03 -8.78
CA PHE A 518 -23.40 -12.35 -8.70
C PHE A 518 -22.72 -12.50 -7.33
N ILE A 519 -23.05 -13.56 -6.59
CA ILE A 519 -22.38 -13.92 -5.34
C ILE A 519 -21.61 -15.21 -5.59
N GLY A 520 -20.28 -15.10 -5.70
CA GLY A 520 -19.40 -16.22 -5.99
C GLY A 520 -18.46 -16.53 -4.82
N ILE A 521 -18.04 -17.79 -4.73
CA ILE A 521 -16.94 -18.19 -3.85
C ILE A 521 -15.67 -18.30 -4.68
N GLN A 522 -14.61 -17.61 -4.26
CA GLN A 522 -13.33 -17.61 -4.96
C GLN A 522 -12.87 -19.06 -5.19
N PRO A 523 -12.55 -19.43 -6.44
CA PRO A 523 -12.04 -20.76 -6.72
C PRO A 523 -10.73 -21.08 -6.00
N LYS A 524 -10.43 -22.37 -5.88
CA LYS A 524 -9.18 -22.81 -5.26
C LYS A 524 -7.99 -22.45 -6.14
N ARG A 525 -7.00 -21.78 -5.53
CA ARG A 525 -5.82 -21.27 -6.23
C ARG A 525 -4.87 -22.36 -6.74
N GLY A 526 -4.42 -23.24 -5.86
CA GLY A 526 -3.29 -24.15 -6.13
C GLY A 526 -3.64 -25.62 -6.00
N CYS A 527 -4.91 -25.92 -5.76
CA CYS A 527 -5.41 -27.28 -5.63
C CYS A 527 -6.63 -27.48 -6.54
N ALA A 528 -6.71 -28.62 -7.20
CA ALA A 528 -7.91 -29.06 -7.93
C ALA A 528 -8.82 -29.98 -7.09
N GLY A 529 -8.64 -29.99 -5.76
CA GLY A 529 -9.41 -30.81 -4.82
C GLY A 529 -9.17 -30.46 -3.33
N ALA A 530 -9.61 -31.32 -2.42
CA ALA A 530 -9.78 -31.00 -0.99
C ALA A 530 -8.67 -31.46 -0.02
N ARG A 531 -7.70 -32.25 -0.46
CA ARG A 531 -6.59 -32.71 0.41
C ARG A 531 -5.28 -32.03 0.03
N CYS A 532 -4.55 -31.60 1.06
CA CYS A 532 -3.20 -31.04 0.95
C CYS A 532 -2.19 -32.17 1.18
N ASP A 533 -2.18 -33.17 0.29
CA ASP A 533 -1.32 -34.36 0.38
C ASP A 533 -0.23 -34.40 -0.71
N GLY A 534 0.06 -33.24 -1.32
CA GLY A 534 1.03 -33.09 -2.41
C GLY A 534 0.55 -33.58 -3.78
N SER A 535 -0.41 -34.49 -3.84
CA SER A 535 -0.96 -35.02 -5.10
C SER A 535 -2.01 -34.08 -5.72
N VAL A 536 -2.81 -33.44 -4.87
CA VAL A 536 -3.93 -32.58 -5.29
C VAL A 536 -3.60 -31.10 -5.18
N CYS A 537 -2.82 -30.72 -4.17
CA CYS A 537 -2.40 -29.35 -3.97
C CYS A 537 -0.96 -29.14 -4.44
N LYS A 538 -0.82 -28.67 -5.67
CA LYS A 538 0.48 -28.45 -6.32
C LYS A 538 1.27 -27.32 -5.67
N ILE A 539 0.59 -26.37 -5.02
CA ILE A 539 1.24 -25.25 -4.32
C ILE A 539 2.19 -25.67 -3.19
N LEU A 540 2.01 -26.86 -2.62
CA LEU A 540 2.89 -27.40 -1.58
C LEU A 540 4.29 -27.72 -2.10
N HIS A 541 4.43 -27.98 -3.40
CA HIS A 541 5.69 -28.34 -4.05
C HIS A 541 6.17 -27.26 -5.03
N ASP A 542 5.25 -26.43 -5.53
CA ASP A 542 5.54 -25.36 -6.47
C ASP A 542 4.77 -24.08 -6.06
N PRO A 543 5.43 -23.13 -5.37
CA PRO A 543 4.80 -21.86 -4.99
C PRO A 543 4.46 -20.98 -6.20
N GLU A 544 5.06 -21.23 -7.37
CA GLU A 544 4.82 -20.49 -8.61
C GLU A 544 3.77 -21.15 -9.51
N VAL A 545 3.10 -22.21 -9.05
CA VAL A 545 2.09 -22.91 -9.84
C VAL A 545 1.02 -21.93 -10.35
N PRO A 546 0.67 -21.90 -11.65
CA PRO A 546 -0.36 -21.01 -12.22
C PRO A 546 -1.77 -21.43 -11.80
N PRO A 547 -2.80 -20.57 -11.96
CA PRO A 547 -4.17 -20.89 -11.53
C PRO A 547 -4.80 -22.01 -12.39
N PRO A 548 -5.63 -22.89 -11.81
CA PRO A 548 -6.40 -23.91 -12.54
C PRO A 548 -7.29 -23.31 -13.64
N HIS A 549 -7.65 -24.14 -14.62
CA HIS A 549 -8.52 -23.71 -15.71
C HIS A 549 -9.86 -23.15 -15.24
N GLN A 550 -10.51 -23.78 -14.25
CA GLN A 550 -11.77 -23.29 -13.70
C GLN A 550 -11.61 -21.95 -12.96
N TYR A 551 -10.48 -21.71 -12.29
CA TYR A 551 -10.19 -20.40 -11.69
C TYR A 551 -10.13 -19.32 -12.76
N ILE A 552 -9.43 -19.59 -13.87
CA ILE A 552 -9.32 -18.65 -15.00
C ILE A 552 -10.71 -18.41 -15.62
N ALA A 553 -11.45 -19.48 -15.91
CA ALA A 553 -12.78 -19.40 -16.51
C ALA A 553 -13.76 -18.63 -15.62
N PHE A 554 -13.68 -18.78 -14.30
CA PHE A 554 -14.53 -18.07 -13.34
C PHE A 554 -14.38 -16.55 -13.45
N TYR A 555 -13.15 -16.02 -13.42
CA TYR A 555 -12.94 -14.56 -13.52
C TYR A 555 -13.24 -14.02 -14.92
N LYS A 556 -12.89 -14.77 -15.98
CA LYS A 556 -13.22 -14.35 -17.35
C LYS A 556 -14.73 -14.37 -17.63
N TRP A 557 -15.45 -15.34 -17.06
CA TRP A 557 -16.91 -15.37 -17.11
C TRP A 557 -17.53 -14.17 -16.39
N ILE A 558 -16.99 -13.75 -15.24
CA ILE A 558 -17.43 -12.53 -14.54
C ILE A 558 -17.26 -11.30 -15.45
N GLU A 559 -16.11 -11.16 -16.11
CA GLU A 559 -15.79 -10.01 -16.96
C GLU A 559 -16.63 -9.94 -18.24
N HIS A 560 -16.82 -11.07 -18.93
CA HIS A 560 -17.37 -11.11 -20.29
C HIS A 560 -18.82 -11.59 -20.37
N GLU A 561 -19.16 -12.68 -19.69
CA GLU A 561 -20.47 -13.34 -19.85
C GLU A 561 -21.50 -12.81 -18.85
N PHE A 562 -21.16 -12.81 -17.55
CA PHE A 562 -21.94 -12.07 -16.57
C PHE A 562 -21.91 -10.58 -16.91
N GLY A 563 -20.75 -10.10 -17.38
CA GLY A 563 -20.55 -8.73 -17.82
C GLY A 563 -20.59 -7.76 -16.65
N ALA A 564 -19.88 -8.09 -15.56
CA ALA A 564 -19.78 -7.23 -14.39
C ALA A 564 -19.31 -5.82 -14.79
N ASP A 565 -19.86 -4.82 -14.09
CA ASP A 565 -19.35 -3.45 -14.12
C ASP A 565 -18.29 -3.23 -13.03
N ILE A 566 -18.33 -4.04 -11.97
CA ILE A 566 -17.43 -3.97 -10.83
C ILE A 566 -17.32 -5.31 -10.12
N ILE A 567 -16.12 -5.62 -9.62
CA ILE A 567 -15.86 -6.78 -8.76
C ILE A 567 -15.49 -6.30 -7.35
N VAL A 568 -16.04 -6.96 -6.33
CA VAL A 568 -15.79 -6.68 -4.93
C VAL A 568 -15.40 -7.96 -4.21
N HIS A 569 -14.18 -8.03 -3.69
CA HIS A 569 -13.79 -9.12 -2.78
C HIS A 569 -14.13 -8.73 -1.35
N VAL A 570 -14.75 -9.67 -0.63
CA VAL A 570 -15.32 -9.43 0.71
C VAL A 570 -14.48 -10.15 1.77
N GLY A 571 -13.62 -9.39 2.46
CA GLY A 571 -12.80 -9.86 3.59
C GLY A 571 -11.32 -10.01 3.26
N THR A 572 -10.50 -10.27 4.28
CA THR A 572 -9.03 -10.43 4.15
C THR A 572 -8.60 -11.88 4.34
N HIS A 573 -7.76 -12.50 3.50
CA HIS A 573 -7.25 -12.08 2.19
C HIS A 573 -7.56 -13.15 1.13
N GLY A 574 -7.57 -12.73 -0.13
CA GLY A 574 -7.85 -13.59 -1.27
C GLY A 574 -6.58 -14.11 -1.91
N THR A 575 -6.76 -14.83 -3.01
CA THR A 575 -5.64 -15.44 -3.75
C THR A 575 -5.34 -14.77 -5.08
N LEU A 576 -6.15 -13.79 -5.50
CA LEU A 576 -6.04 -13.14 -6.82
C LEU A 576 -4.80 -12.25 -6.91
N GLU A 577 -4.48 -11.55 -5.83
CA GLU A 577 -3.32 -10.69 -5.66
C GLU A 577 -2.03 -11.50 -5.45
N LEU A 578 -2.15 -12.78 -5.06
CA LEU A 578 -1.05 -13.69 -4.77
C LEU A 578 -0.72 -14.64 -5.94
N LEU A 579 -1.34 -14.45 -7.11
CA LEU A 579 -1.00 -15.26 -8.29
C LEU A 579 0.44 -14.94 -8.76
N PRO A 580 1.17 -15.90 -9.36
CA PRO A 580 2.50 -15.73 -9.91
C PRO A 580 2.58 -14.58 -10.91
N GLY A 581 3.73 -13.91 -10.92
CA GLY A 581 4.01 -12.72 -11.71
C GLY A 581 4.84 -11.70 -10.93
N LYS A 582 5.10 -10.55 -11.55
CA LYS A 582 5.95 -9.47 -11.01
C LYS A 582 5.42 -8.88 -9.71
N ARG A 583 6.28 -8.51 -8.76
CA ARG A 583 5.85 -7.92 -7.48
C ARG A 583 5.01 -6.65 -7.64
N VAL A 584 5.35 -5.80 -8.59
CA VAL A 584 4.59 -4.60 -9.00
C VAL A 584 4.90 -4.28 -10.47
N ALA A 585 4.24 -3.27 -11.06
CA ALA A 585 4.40 -2.90 -12.47
C ALA A 585 4.23 -4.13 -13.37
N LEU A 586 3.05 -4.76 -13.24
CA LEU A 586 2.74 -6.04 -13.84
C LEU A 586 2.80 -6.01 -15.37
N SER A 587 3.00 -7.18 -15.95
CA SER A 587 2.93 -7.45 -17.38
C SER A 587 1.68 -8.26 -17.72
N ASN A 588 1.34 -8.36 -19.00
CA ASN A 588 0.29 -9.25 -19.52
C ASN A 588 0.50 -10.76 -19.20
N SER A 589 1.72 -11.17 -18.85
CA SER A 589 2.03 -12.53 -18.35
C SER A 589 1.74 -12.72 -16.85
N CYS A 590 1.42 -11.66 -16.12
CA CYS A 590 1.05 -11.74 -14.70
C CYS A 590 -0.43 -12.14 -14.57
N TYR A 591 -0.70 -13.30 -13.95
CA TYR A 591 -2.05 -13.83 -13.86
C TYR A 591 -3.01 -12.91 -13.09
N SER A 592 -2.53 -12.15 -12.10
CA SER A 592 -3.37 -11.18 -11.37
C SER A 592 -3.94 -10.10 -12.27
N GLN A 593 -3.10 -9.49 -13.13
CA GLN A 593 -3.51 -8.52 -14.15
C GLN A 593 -4.46 -9.16 -15.17
N PHE A 594 -4.11 -10.35 -15.66
CA PHE A 594 -4.92 -11.06 -16.64
C PHE A 594 -6.34 -11.39 -16.15
N LEU A 595 -6.50 -11.75 -14.88
CA LEU A 595 -7.78 -12.21 -14.32
C LEU A 595 -8.64 -11.09 -13.73
N VAL A 596 -8.04 -10.03 -13.17
CA VAL A 596 -8.83 -8.82 -12.85
C VAL A 596 -9.29 -8.12 -14.14
N GLY A 597 -8.49 -8.23 -15.21
CA GLY A 597 -8.83 -7.73 -16.53
C GLY A 597 -9.10 -6.23 -16.51
N SER A 598 -10.11 -5.81 -17.26
CA SER A 598 -10.49 -4.41 -17.35
C SER A 598 -11.37 -3.93 -16.19
N LEU A 599 -11.78 -4.81 -15.26
CA LEU A 599 -12.79 -4.47 -14.26
C LEU A 599 -12.26 -3.54 -13.15
N PRO A 600 -13.04 -2.51 -12.76
CA PRO A 600 -12.94 -1.84 -11.47
C PRO A 600 -13.00 -2.86 -10.34
N HIS A 601 -12.05 -2.79 -9.41
CA HIS A 601 -11.90 -3.76 -8.32
C HIS A 601 -11.89 -3.03 -6.98
N LEU A 602 -12.91 -3.29 -6.16
CA LEU A 602 -12.95 -2.86 -4.76
C LEU A 602 -12.62 -4.03 -3.85
N TYR A 603 -11.95 -3.75 -2.74
CA TYR A 603 -11.58 -4.80 -1.81
C TYR A 603 -11.79 -4.36 -0.36
N ILE A 604 -12.69 -5.06 0.34
CA ILE A 604 -12.93 -4.86 1.77
C ILE A 604 -11.79 -5.53 2.55
N TYR A 605 -11.01 -4.73 3.27
CA TYR A 605 -9.77 -5.19 3.90
C TYR A 605 -9.67 -4.77 5.37
N VAL A 606 -9.12 -5.60 6.24
CA VAL A 606 -8.94 -5.23 7.65
C VAL A 606 -7.82 -4.20 7.79
N VAL A 607 -8.10 -3.11 8.51
CA VAL A 607 -7.15 -1.99 8.69
C VAL A 607 -5.84 -2.37 9.38
N SER A 608 -5.85 -3.47 10.16
CA SER A 608 -4.69 -3.99 10.89
C SER A 608 -3.81 -4.96 10.11
N ASN A 609 -4.12 -5.21 8.83
CA ASN A 609 -3.30 -6.02 7.93
C ASN A 609 -2.90 -5.25 6.65
N PRO A 610 -2.19 -4.12 6.78
CA PRO A 610 -1.86 -3.29 5.63
C PRO A 610 -1.00 -3.98 4.59
N MET A 611 -0.15 -4.91 5.01
CA MET A 611 0.87 -5.48 4.14
C MET A 611 0.32 -6.36 3.05
N GLU A 612 -0.69 -7.15 3.35
CA GLU A 612 -1.36 -7.92 2.31
C GLU A 612 -2.34 -7.03 1.52
N GLY A 613 -2.91 -5.99 2.15
CA GLY A 613 -3.76 -5.01 1.46
C GLY A 613 -3.01 -4.22 0.37
N VAL A 614 -1.77 -3.77 0.63
CA VAL A 614 -0.98 -3.10 -0.41
C VAL A 614 -0.59 -4.04 -1.55
N ILE A 615 -0.45 -5.35 -1.29
CA ILE A 615 -0.25 -6.34 -2.36
C ILE A 615 -1.49 -6.36 -3.26
N ALA A 616 -2.71 -6.33 -2.70
CA ALA A 616 -3.93 -6.20 -3.49
C ALA A 616 -3.98 -4.89 -4.31
N LYS A 617 -3.60 -3.75 -3.73
CA LYS A 617 -3.51 -2.47 -4.46
C LYS A 617 -2.57 -2.55 -5.67
N ARG A 618 -1.42 -3.21 -5.49
CA ARG A 618 -0.32 -3.25 -6.47
C ARG A 618 -0.46 -4.35 -7.51
N ARG A 619 -1.09 -5.48 -7.16
CA ARG A 619 -1.12 -6.69 -8.01
C ARG A 619 -2.50 -7.05 -8.55
N SER A 620 -3.58 -6.71 -7.85
CA SER A 620 -4.94 -6.88 -8.36
C SER A 620 -5.63 -5.55 -8.65
N TYR A 621 -4.88 -4.44 -8.61
CA TYR A 621 -5.38 -3.09 -8.87
C TYR A 621 -6.61 -2.74 -8.01
N ALA A 622 -6.62 -3.24 -6.77
CA ALA A 622 -7.72 -3.00 -5.86
C ALA A 622 -7.69 -1.56 -5.32
N THR A 623 -8.85 -0.92 -5.29
CA THR A 623 -9.09 0.22 -4.39
C THR A 623 -9.67 -0.32 -3.10
N LEU A 624 -8.96 -0.12 -1.98
CA LEU A 624 -9.36 -0.70 -0.71
C LEU A 624 -10.48 0.12 -0.07
N VAL A 625 -11.36 -0.58 0.64
CA VAL A 625 -12.26 0.00 1.64
C VAL A 625 -11.95 -0.71 2.94
N ASP A 626 -11.19 -0.06 3.81
CA ASP A 626 -10.78 -0.68 5.04
C ASP A 626 -11.92 -0.83 6.04
N HIS A 627 -11.79 -1.79 6.94
CA HIS A 627 -12.72 -1.99 8.03
C HIS A 627 -12.01 -2.15 9.36
N LEU A 628 -12.73 -1.83 10.44
CA LEU A 628 -12.25 -1.95 11.80
C LEU A 628 -11.95 -3.42 12.13
N HIS A 629 -10.87 -3.67 12.88
CA HIS A 629 -10.62 -5.01 13.40
C HIS A 629 -11.64 -5.34 14.51
N PRO A 630 -11.89 -6.63 14.83
CA PRO A 630 -12.74 -7.01 15.95
C PRO A 630 -12.35 -6.30 17.24
N VAL A 631 -13.32 -6.07 18.10
CA VAL A 631 -13.06 -5.62 19.47
C VAL A 631 -12.15 -6.65 20.14
N MET A 632 -11.16 -6.13 20.85
CA MET A 632 -10.20 -6.93 21.58
C MET A 632 -10.54 -6.84 23.06
N SER A 633 -10.70 -7.97 23.71
CA SER A 633 -10.92 -8.09 25.16
C SER A 633 -9.73 -8.81 25.80
N ASP A 634 -9.57 -8.65 27.10
CA ASP A 634 -8.73 -9.56 27.89
C ASP A 634 -9.30 -10.98 27.85
N SER A 635 -8.41 -11.97 27.95
CA SER A 635 -8.78 -13.39 27.99
C SER A 635 -9.39 -13.79 29.34
N GLY A 636 -9.00 -13.09 30.41
CA GLY A 636 -9.28 -13.45 31.79
C GLY A 636 -8.72 -14.83 32.19
N LEU A 637 -9.03 -15.23 33.42
CA LEU A 637 -8.85 -16.59 33.90
C LEU A 637 -10.23 -17.24 34.09
N TYR A 638 -10.31 -18.56 33.92
CA TYR A 638 -11.56 -19.29 34.06
C TYR A 638 -11.35 -20.70 34.60
N GLY A 639 -12.36 -21.22 35.29
CA GLY A 639 -12.37 -22.58 35.84
C GLY A 639 -11.15 -22.83 36.75
N GLY A 640 -10.46 -23.95 36.51
CA GLY A 640 -9.32 -24.34 37.34
C GLY A 640 -8.12 -23.39 37.32
N LEU A 641 -8.01 -22.51 36.32
CA LEU A 641 -6.96 -21.49 36.26
C LEU A 641 -7.21 -20.37 37.28
N ASP A 642 -8.47 -19.97 37.47
CA ASP A 642 -8.83 -18.95 38.47
C ASP A 642 -8.61 -19.48 39.89
N GLU A 643 -8.99 -20.74 40.14
CA GLU A 643 -8.72 -21.40 41.42
C GLU A 643 -7.22 -21.57 41.71
N LEU A 644 -6.43 -21.91 40.67
CA LEU A 644 -4.97 -21.98 40.80
C LEU A 644 -4.39 -20.62 41.17
N ASP A 645 -4.97 -19.54 40.65
CA ASP A 645 -4.51 -18.18 40.92
C ASP A 645 -4.64 -17.80 42.40
N ASP A 646 -5.78 -18.11 42.99
CA ASP A 646 -6.05 -17.89 44.41
C ASP A 646 -5.07 -18.68 45.31
N LEU A 647 -4.77 -19.93 44.93
CA LEU A 647 -3.79 -20.77 45.64
C LEU A 647 -2.38 -20.18 45.58
N LEU A 648 -1.97 -19.63 44.43
CA LEU A 648 -0.67 -18.99 44.29
C LEU A 648 -0.57 -17.71 45.13
N GLU A 649 -1.65 -16.91 45.22
CA GLU A 649 -1.70 -15.77 46.14
C GLU A 649 -1.59 -16.21 47.61
N GLU A 650 -2.30 -17.28 47.98
CA GLU A 650 -2.27 -17.83 49.34
C GLU A 650 -0.86 -18.31 49.70
N TYR A 651 -0.18 -18.99 48.77
CA TYR A 651 1.20 -19.43 48.94
C TYR A 651 2.13 -18.23 49.18
N LYS A 652 1.98 -17.17 48.38
CA LYS A 652 2.81 -15.96 48.54
C LYS A 652 2.55 -15.24 49.87
N ARG A 653 1.30 -15.22 50.34
CA ARG A 653 0.98 -14.70 51.69
C ARG A 653 1.63 -15.55 52.78
N ALA A 654 1.56 -16.87 52.68
CA ALA A 654 2.16 -17.79 53.64
C ALA A 654 3.69 -17.68 53.67
N GLU A 655 4.34 -17.55 52.51
CA GLU A 655 5.78 -17.30 52.37
C GLU A 655 6.18 -16.02 53.09
N ASN A 656 5.45 -14.93 52.86
CA ASN A 656 5.73 -13.64 53.48
C ASN A 656 5.52 -13.65 55.01
N SER A 657 4.51 -14.36 55.51
CA SER A 657 4.28 -14.53 56.95
C SER A 657 5.17 -15.60 57.59
N LYS A 658 6.04 -16.26 56.82
CA LYS A 658 6.88 -17.39 57.26
C LYS A 658 6.08 -18.54 57.87
N ASP A 659 4.87 -18.78 57.35
CA ASP A 659 4.00 -19.88 57.77
C ASP A 659 4.33 -21.14 56.95
N TYR A 660 5.45 -21.78 57.31
CA TYR A 660 5.97 -22.94 56.57
C TYR A 660 5.02 -24.14 56.57
N ALA A 661 4.18 -24.29 57.60
CA ALA A 661 3.21 -25.37 57.68
C ALA A 661 2.11 -25.19 56.61
N ARG A 662 1.59 -23.97 56.48
CA ARG A 662 0.61 -23.62 55.45
C ARG A 662 1.21 -23.69 54.05
N MET A 663 2.46 -23.21 53.88
CA MET A 663 3.16 -23.34 52.59
C MET A 663 3.18 -24.80 52.14
N LYS A 664 3.69 -25.72 52.97
CA LYS A 664 3.79 -27.15 52.62
C LYS A 664 2.44 -27.78 52.25
N ALA A 665 1.36 -27.41 52.94
CA ALA A 665 0.02 -27.87 52.58
C ALA A 665 -0.44 -27.35 51.22
N LEU A 666 -0.11 -26.10 50.88
CA LEU A 666 -0.43 -25.50 49.59
C LEU A 666 0.39 -26.09 48.44
N GLU A 667 1.62 -26.57 48.69
CA GLU A 667 2.47 -27.16 47.65
C GLU A 667 1.81 -28.37 46.98
N GLU A 668 1.21 -29.27 47.76
CA GLU A 668 0.49 -30.45 47.26
C GLU A 668 -0.74 -30.04 46.44
N ILE A 669 -1.52 -29.08 46.94
CA ILE A 669 -2.76 -28.61 46.28
C ILE A 669 -2.42 -27.89 44.96
N ILE A 670 -1.40 -27.02 44.96
CA ILE A 670 -0.94 -26.29 43.78
C ILE A 670 -0.41 -27.27 42.73
N ALA A 671 0.37 -28.28 43.12
CA ALA A 671 0.89 -29.29 42.20
C ALA A 671 -0.23 -30.10 41.53
N GLU A 672 -1.22 -30.54 42.31
CA GLU A 672 -2.39 -31.27 41.78
C GLU A 672 -3.23 -30.39 40.85
N ARG A 673 -3.50 -29.15 41.26
CA ARG A 673 -4.28 -28.21 40.45
C ARG A 673 -3.56 -27.85 39.15
N ALA A 674 -2.26 -27.57 39.19
CA ALA A 674 -1.45 -27.32 37.99
C ALA A 674 -1.44 -28.52 37.04
N LYS A 675 -1.44 -29.75 37.57
CA LYS A 675 -1.57 -30.98 36.78
C LYS A 675 -2.93 -31.07 36.09
N SER A 676 -4.02 -30.77 36.80
CA SER A 676 -5.37 -30.75 36.23
C SER A 676 -5.54 -29.70 35.12
N CYS A 677 -4.82 -28.58 35.20
CA CYS A 677 -4.79 -27.53 34.18
C CYS A 677 -3.82 -27.83 33.01
N ALA A 678 -3.22 -29.03 32.98
CA ALA A 678 -2.32 -29.48 31.93
C ALA A 678 -1.07 -28.61 31.69
N PHE A 679 -0.54 -27.95 32.74
CA PHE A 679 0.78 -27.29 32.64
C PHE A 679 1.87 -28.31 32.29
N SER A 680 2.79 -27.90 31.41
CA SER A 680 3.79 -28.79 30.82
C SER A 680 4.90 -29.20 31.78
N LYS A 681 5.31 -28.29 32.67
CA LYS A 681 6.31 -28.57 33.69
C LYS A 681 5.70 -29.05 34.99
N ARG A 682 6.46 -29.85 35.74
CA ARG A 682 6.08 -30.38 37.05
C ARG A 682 7.01 -29.87 38.16
N PRO A 683 6.58 -29.88 39.44
CA PRO A 683 7.40 -29.40 40.55
C PRO A 683 8.77 -30.07 40.64
N GLU A 684 8.85 -31.36 40.27
CA GLU A 684 10.09 -32.16 40.37
C GLU A 684 11.18 -31.73 39.37
N GLU A 685 10.84 -30.89 38.39
CA GLU A 685 11.78 -30.32 37.41
C GLU A 685 12.47 -29.04 37.92
N PHE A 686 12.18 -28.61 39.15
CA PHE A 686 12.72 -27.40 39.76
C PHE A 686 13.51 -27.72 41.03
N THR A 687 14.47 -26.87 41.40
CA THR A 687 15.29 -27.09 42.59
C THR A 687 14.49 -26.78 43.86
N GLU A 688 13.65 -25.76 43.80
CA GLU A 688 12.77 -25.33 44.89
C GLU A 688 11.34 -25.17 44.39
N PHE A 689 10.35 -25.48 45.23
CA PHE A 689 8.94 -25.31 44.88
C PHE A 689 8.59 -23.85 44.54
N GLY A 690 9.27 -22.89 45.17
CA GLY A 690 9.14 -21.47 44.85
C GLY A 690 9.47 -21.13 43.38
N GLU A 691 10.41 -21.84 42.76
CA GLU A 691 10.71 -21.68 41.33
C GLU A 691 9.57 -22.19 40.44
N PHE A 692 8.93 -23.29 40.84
CA PHE A 692 7.74 -23.82 40.17
C PHE A 692 6.55 -22.84 40.28
N VAL A 693 6.32 -22.28 41.47
CA VAL A 693 5.32 -21.21 41.69
C VAL A 693 5.59 -20.00 40.79
N LYS A 694 6.86 -19.58 40.66
CA LYS A 694 7.25 -18.50 39.76
C LYS A 694 7.00 -18.84 38.29
N TYR A 695 7.27 -20.08 37.87
CA TYR A 695 6.94 -20.56 36.53
C TYR A 695 5.42 -20.46 36.27
N LEU A 696 4.59 -20.94 37.20
CA LEU A 696 3.12 -20.88 37.08
C LEU A 696 2.65 -19.43 36.99
N HIS A 697 3.12 -18.54 37.88
CA HIS A 697 2.82 -17.11 37.82
C HIS A 697 3.14 -16.50 36.46
N ASN A 698 4.28 -16.83 35.86
CA ASN A 698 4.66 -16.31 34.54
C ASN A 698 3.72 -16.81 33.43
N GLN A 699 3.30 -18.07 33.47
CA GLN A 699 2.33 -18.60 32.49
C GLN A 699 0.95 -17.95 32.67
N MET A 700 0.50 -17.80 33.91
CA MET A 700 -0.77 -17.16 34.25
C MET A 700 -0.79 -15.69 33.82
N THR A 701 0.30 -14.95 34.10
CA THR A 701 0.48 -13.57 33.63
C THR A 701 0.39 -13.48 32.11
N MET A 702 1.04 -14.39 31.38
CA MET A 702 1.00 -14.41 29.92
C MET A 702 -0.43 -14.60 29.40
N LEU A 703 -1.17 -15.56 29.98
CA LEU A 703 -2.54 -15.84 29.57
C LEU A 703 -3.42 -14.61 29.78
N GLU A 704 -3.41 -14.06 30.99
CA GLU A 704 -4.29 -12.98 31.41
C GLU A 704 -3.97 -11.63 30.74
N GLU A 705 -2.69 -11.32 30.51
CA GLU A 705 -2.30 -10.12 29.78
C GLU A 705 -2.53 -10.24 28.25
N THR A 706 -2.84 -11.43 27.73
CA THR A 706 -3.12 -11.63 26.31
C THR A 706 -4.48 -11.07 25.93
N MET A 707 -4.50 -10.17 24.93
CA MET A 707 -5.75 -9.72 24.31
C MET A 707 -6.21 -10.71 23.24
N ILE A 708 -7.47 -11.10 23.32
CA ILE A 708 -8.15 -11.95 22.34
C ILE A 708 -9.23 -11.17 21.61
N ARG A 709 -9.74 -11.72 20.51
CA ARG A 709 -10.85 -11.12 19.76
C ARG A 709 -12.16 -11.51 20.42
N ASP A 710 -12.98 -10.53 20.76
CA ASP A 710 -14.35 -10.75 21.23
C ASP A 710 -15.32 -10.75 20.04
N GLY A 711 -15.29 -11.85 19.28
CA GLY A 711 -16.11 -12.03 18.09
C GLY A 711 -15.49 -11.48 16.80
N LEU A 712 -16.34 -11.03 15.88
CA LEU A 712 -15.99 -10.56 14.54
C LEU A 712 -16.56 -9.16 14.30
N HIS A 713 -15.86 -8.36 13.50
CA HIS A 713 -16.40 -7.10 13.01
C HIS A 713 -17.48 -7.36 11.95
N ILE A 714 -18.47 -6.47 11.88
CA ILE A 714 -19.48 -6.47 10.82
C ILE A 714 -19.36 -5.12 10.10
N LEU A 715 -19.20 -5.14 8.78
CA LEU A 715 -18.95 -3.93 8.00
C LEU A 715 -20.03 -2.85 8.24
N GLY A 716 -19.58 -1.65 8.60
CA GLY A 716 -20.46 -0.52 8.92
C GLY A 716 -21.18 -0.62 10.27
N LYS A 717 -20.85 -1.60 11.14
CA LYS A 717 -21.40 -1.71 12.49
C LYS A 717 -20.42 -1.12 13.51
N VAL A 718 -20.88 -0.10 14.23
CA VAL A 718 -20.11 0.50 15.32
C VAL A 718 -20.18 -0.42 16.55
N PRO A 719 -19.06 -0.62 17.29
CA PRO A 719 -19.11 -1.27 18.60
C PRO A 719 -20.00 -0.51 19.59
N GLU A 720 -20.82 -1.22 20.34
CA GLU A 720 -21.79 -0.67 21.29
C GLU A 720 -21.72 -1.40 22.64
N GLY A 721 -22.22 -0.77 23.72
CA GLY A 721 -22.25 -1.38 25.05
C GLY A 721 -20.87 -1.79 25.56
N GLU A 722 -20.75 -3.00 26.10
CA GLU A 722 -19.48 -3.53 26.63
C GLU A 722 -18.38 -3.63 25.56
N GLN A 723 -18.73 -3.91 24.30
CA GLN A 723 -17.74 -3.94 23.21
C GLN A 723 -17.07 -2.58 23.00
N LEU A 724 -17.81 -1.48 23.19
CA LEU A 724 -17.24 -0.14 23.12
C LEU A 724 -16.34 0.17 24.32
N VAL A 725 -16.73 -0.30 25.52
CA VAL A 725 -15.92 -0.17 26.74
C VAL A 725 -14.59 -0.90 26.56
N ASP A 726 -14.62 -2.16 26.16
CA ASP A 726 -13.42 -2.97 25.94
C ASP A 726 -12.53 -2.38 24.85
N MET A 727 -13.14 -1.88 23.76
CA MET A 727 -12.41 -1.20 22.70
C MET A 727 -11.65 0.02 23.22
N LEU A 728 -12.30 0.91 23.97
CA LEU A 728 -11.66 2.11 24.52
C LEU A 728 -10.55 1.76 25.52
N VAL A 729 -10.82 0.83 26.44
CA VAL A 729 -9.82 0.38 27.42
C VAL A 729 -8.63 -0.27 26.73
N SER A 730 -8.85 -1.04 25.66
CA SER A 730 -7.77 -1.65 24.88
C SER A 730 -6.86 -0.62 24.20
N VAL A 731 -7.42 0.50 23.73
CA VAL A 731 -6.67 1.61 23.12
C VAL A 731 -5.85 2.35 24.17
N LEU A 732 -6.44 2.58 25.35
CA LEU A 732 -5.83 3.30 26.47
C LEU A 732 -4.84 2.44 27.27
N ARG A 733 -4.62 1.18 26.91
CA ARG A 733 -3.75 0.25 27.65
C ARG A 733 -2.27 0.62 27.59
N PHE A 734 -1.84 1.35 26.55
CA PHE A 734 -0.45 1.76 26.33
C PHE A 734 -0.31 3.29 26.33
N ASP A 735 0.85 3.77 26.77
CA ASP A 735 1.19 5.20 26.76
C ASP A 735 1.20 5.73 25.30
N GLN A 736 0.50 6.85 25.05
CA GLN A 736 0.38 7.51 23.74
C GLN A 736 1.11 8.85 23.72
N GLY A 737 2.40 8.84 23.38
CA GLY A 737 3.23 10.04 23.39
C GLY A 737 3.34 10.65 24.78
N LYS A 738 2.60 11.75 25.03
CA LYS A 738 2.53 12.40 26.36
C LYS A 738 1.28 12.02 27.17
N VAL A 739 0.45 11.12 26.66
CA VAL A 739 -0.76 10.63 27.36
C VAL A 739 -0.40 9.29 28.01
N PRO A 740 -0.46 9.15 29.34
CA PRO A 740 -0.16 7.89 30.00
C PRO A 740 -1.25 6.86 29.74
N SER A 741 -0.92 5.57 29.86
CA SER A 741 -1.90 4.49 29.83
C SER A 741 -2.87 4.62 30.99
N ILE A 742 -4.09 4.11 30.82
CA ILE A 742 -5.12 4.17 31.86
C ILE A 742 -4.73 3.37 33.10
N ARG A 743 -3.98 2.27 32.92
CA ARG A 743 -3.43 1.49 34.03
C ARG A 743 -2.42 2.32 34.82
N ARG A 744 -1.48 2.99 34.14
CA ARG A 744 -0.52 3.89 34.78
C ARG A 744 -1.21 4.98 35.58
N ALA A 745 -2.16 5.67 34.95
CA ALA A 745 -2.90 6.75 35.60
C ALA A 745 -3.67 6.28 36.85
N ILE A 746 -4.31 5.10 36.80
CA ILE A 746 -5.03 4.52 37.95
C ILE A 746 -4.08 4.12 39.09
N LEU A 747 -2.95 3.49 38.78
CA LEU A 747 -2.00 3.04 39.82
C LEU A 747 -1.27 4.23 40.47
N GLU A 748 -0.91 5.24 39.70
CA GLU A 748 -0.25 6.44 40.23
C GLU A 748 -1.20 7.26 41.12
N MET A 749 -2.51 7.27 40.86
CA MET A 749 -3.52 7.89 41.73
C MET A 749 -3.49 7.37 43.17
N ILE A 750 -3.18 6.08 43.36
CA ILE A 750 -3.06 5.44 44.68
C ILE A 750 -1.60 5.37 45.17
N GLY A 751 -0.67 6.06 44.50
CA GLY A 751 0.74 6.16 44.88
C GLY A 751 1.57 4.92 44.58
N LEU A 752 1.19 4.13 43.56
CA LEU A 752 1.96 2.98 43.08
C LEU A 752 2.70 3.31 41.77
N SER A 753 3.92 2.81 41.62
CA SER A 753 4.69 2.89 40.38
C SER A 753 4.21 1.82 39.39
N TYR A 754 3.66 2.25 38.25
CA TYR A 754 3.21 1.32 37.20
C TYR A 754 4.35 0.47 36.64
N ASP A 755 5.52 1.06 36.41
CA ASP A 755 6.65 0.34 35.82
C ASP A 755 7.18 -0.74 36.78
N GLU A 756 7.22 -0.48 38.09
CA GLU A 756 7.61 -1.48 39.09
C GLU A 756 6.62 -2.66 39.17
N VAL A 757 5.31 -2.35 39.08
CA VAL A 757 4.25 -3.37 39.09
C VAL A 757 4.31 -4.21 37.80
N LEU A 758 4.57 -3.58 36.65
CA LEU A 758 4.65 -4.24 35.35
C LEU A 758 5.91 -5.12 35.21
N ASP A 759 7.07 -4.65 35.67
CA ASP A 759 8.35 -5.36 35.52
C ASP A 759 8.51 -6.55 36.48
N LYS A 760 7.74 -6.58 37.58
CA LYS A 760 7.74 -7.65 38.58
C LYS A 760 6.32 -8.16 38.87
N PRO A 761 5.68 -8.86 37.93
CA PRO A 761 4.30 -9.32 38.09
C PRO A 761 4.12 -10.34 39.24
N ASP A 762 5.18 -11.09 39.56
CA ASP A 762 5.28 -12.01 40.71
C ASP A 762 5.58 -11.31 42.05
N GLY A 763 5.84 -10.01 42.03
CA GLY A 763 6.00 -9.18 43.22
C GLY A 763 4.73 -9.08 44.05
N PHE A 764 4.88 -8.84 45.36
CA PHE A 764 3.75 -8.71 46.29
C PHE A 764 3.69 -7.31 46.88
N ASN A 765 2.53 -6.66 46.76
CA ASN A 765 2.27 -5.34 47.32
C ASN A 765 1.66 -5.47 48.72
N TYR A 766 2.44 -5.11 49.74
CA TYR A 766 2.02 -5.24 51.14
C TYR A 766 0.91 -4.28 51.55
N LYS A 767 0.82 -3.10 50.93
CA LYS A 767 -0.23 -2.12 51.25
C LYS A 767 -1.61 -2.63 50.83
N LEU A 768 -1.68 -3.32 49.69
CA LEU A 768 -2.92 -3.87 49.14
C LEU A 768 -3.14 -5.35 49.44
N GLY A 769 -2.13 -6.05 49.95
CA GLY A 769 -2.20 -7.49 50.26
C GLY A 769 -2.38 -8.39 49.03
N LYS A 770 -1.86 -7.96 47.88
CA LYS A 770 -2.08 -8.58 46.56
C LYS A 770 -0.79 -8.70 45.76
N ALA A 771 -0.75 -9.69 44.87
CA ALA A 771 0.30 -9.79 43.87
C ALA A 771 0.18 -8.65 42.84
N ASN A 772 1.30 -8.22 42.27
CA ASN A 772 1.38 -7.16 41.28
C ASN A 772 0.56 -7.47 40.02
N ARG A 773 0.54 -8.73 39.55
CA ARG A 773 -0.35 -9.16 38.47
C ARG A 773 -1.83 -8.88 38.78
N LYS A 774 -2.33 -9.24 39.97
CA LYS A 774 -3.72 -8.97 40.36
C LYS A 774 -4.03 -7.48 40.40
N ILE A 775 -3.06 -6.66 40.82
CA ILE A 775 -3.18 -5.19 40.80
C ILE A 775 -3.35 -4.66 39.36
N LEU A 776 -2.63 -5.21 38.39
CA LEU A 776 -2.82 -4.87 36.97
C LEU A 776 -4.24 -5.20 36.50
N ASN A 777 -4.78 -6.37 36.88
CA ASN A 777 -6.13 -6.77 36.47
C ASN A 777 -7.21 -5.88 37.11
N LEU A 778 -7.07 -5.58 38.40
CA LEU A 778 -7.97 -4.65 39.10
C LEU A 778 -7.92 -3.25 38.47
N SER A 779 -6.77 -2.81 37.98
CA SER A 779 -6.68 -1.54 37.25
C SER A 779 -7.46 -1.55 35.92
N ILE A 780 -7.53 -2.70 35.23
CA ILE A 780 -8.35 -2.88 34.02
C ILE A 780 -9.84 -2.87 34.38
N GLU A 781 -10.23 -3.55 35.46
CA GLU A 781 -11.61 -3.55 35.96
C GLU A 781 -12.08 -2.12 36.30
N VAL A 782 -11.26 -1.37 37.06
CA VAL A 782 -11.51 0.04 37.36
C VAL A 782 -11.63 0.86 36.07
N ALA A 783 -10.73 0.66 35.10
CA ALA A 783 -10.78 1.35 33.83
C ALA A 783 -12.11 1.10 33.10
N LYS A 784 -12.56 -0.16 33.03
CA LYS A 784 -13.86 -0.52 32.43
C LYS A 784 -15.02 0.15 33.16
N ASN A 785 -15.02 0.14 34.50
CA ASN A 785 -16.08 0.77 35.29
C ASN A 785 -16.15 2.29 35.09
N ILE A 786 -15.00 2.96 35.06
CA ILE A 786 -14.91 4.39 34.79
C ILE A 786 -15.47 4.71 33.40
N ILE A 787 -15.01 4.00 32.36
CA ILE A 787 -15.48 4.24 30.99
C ILE A 787 -16.98 3.95 30.86
N ARG A 788 -17.47 2.88 31.48
CA ARG A 788 -18.90 2.52 31.48
C ARG A 788 -19.75 3.62 32.11
N ALA A 789 -19.33 4.19 33.24
CA ALA A 789 -20.02 5.29 33.88
C ALA A 789 -19.99 6.57 33.01
N LEU A 790 -18.83 6.90 32.44
CA LEU A 790 -18.67 8.11 31.64
C LEU A 790 -19.39 8.06 30.29
N LEU A 791 -19.61 6.88 29.71
CA LEU A 791 -20.41 6.73 28.49
C LEU A 791 -21.90 7.05 28.70
N GLN A 792 -22.36 7.10 29.96
CA GLN A 792 -23.72 7.51 30.33
C GLN A 792 -23.83 9.01 30.61
N THR A 793 -22.70 9.72 30.69
CA THR A 793 -22.63 11.15 31.01
C THR A 793 -22.36 11.96 29.75
N GLU A 794 -23.16 13.00 29.49
CA GLU A 794 -22.89 13.93 28.40
C GLU A 794 -21.74 14.88 28.77
N ARG A 795 -20.60 14.80 28.05
CA ARG A 795 -19.43 15.69 28.17
C ARG A 795 -18.98 15.92 29.63
N PRO A 796 -18.41 14.89 30.28
CA PRO A 796 -18.03 14.97 31.69
C PRO A 796 -16.94 16.04 31.94
N SER A 797 -17.14 16.86 32.98
CA SER A 797 -16.15 17.82 33.47
C SER A 797 -14.92 17.14 34.09
N LYS A 798 -13.86 17.91 34.34
CA LYS A 798 -12.64 17.37 35.00
C LYS A 798 -13.01 16.81 36.38
N GLU A 799 -13.81 17.54 37.12
CA GLU A 799 -14.24 17.25 38.48
C GLU A 799 -15.09 15.97 38.53
N GLU A 800 -15.99 15.79 37.57
CA GLU A 800 -16.80 14.57 37.45
C GLU A 800 -15.96 13.35 37.11
N ILE A 801 -15.00 13.46 36.18
CA ILE A 801 -14.08 12.37 35.84
C ILE A 801 -13.31 11.92 37.07
N VAL A 802 -12.73 12.86 37.82
CA VAL A 802 -11.96 12.55 39.04
C VAL A 802 -12.86 11.94 40.11
N ALA A 803 -14.08 12.47 40.31
CA ALA A 803 -15.02 11.95 41.30
C ALA A 803 -15.43 10.50 40.99
N ILE A 804 -15.78 10.19 39.73
CA ILE A 804 -16.11 8.83 39.28
C ILE A 804 -14.90 7.92 39.48
N ALA A 805 -13.71 8.35 39.04
CA ALA A 805 -12.51 7.54 39.17
C ALA A 805 -12.16 7.22 40.62
N LYS A 806 -12.19 8.21 41.53
CA LYS A 806 -11.95 7.99 42.96
C LYS A 806 -12.95 6.99 43.54
N LYS A 807 -14.23 7.10 43.18
CA LYS A 807 -15.27 6.17 43.61
C LYS A 807 -14.99 4.73 43.15
N GLU A 808 -14.68 4.53 41.87
CA GLU A 808 -14.42 3.20 41.32
C GLU A 808 -13.11 2.59 41.84
N ILE A 809 -12.05 3.40 41.98
CA ILE A 809 -10.79 2.99 42.62
C ILE A 809 -11.04 2.54 44.05
N ALA A 810 -11.78 3.33 44.84
CA ALA A 810 -12.06 3.00 46.24
C ALA A 810 -12.88 1.71 46.37
N SER A 811 -13.84 1.50 45.47
CA SER A 811 -14.67 0.29 45.42
C SER A 811 -13.85 -0.97 45.13
N VAL A 812 -13.01 -0.94 44.08
CA VAL A 812 -12.28 -2.13 43.59
C VAL A 812 -11.02 -2.42 44.42
N PHE A 813 -10.21 -1.40 44.70
CA PHE A 813 -8.97 -1.56 45.47
C PHE A 813 -9.18 -1.57 46.99
N LYS A 814 -10.40 -1.25 47.47
CA LYS A 814 -10.73 -1.14 48.90
C LYS A 814 -9.78 -0.20 49.65
N THR A 815 -9.45 0.93 49.03
CA THR A 815 -8.56 1.97 49.57
C THR A 815 -9.17 3.35 49.39
N GLU A 816 -9.08 4.20 50.41
CA GLU A 816 -9.43 5.63 50.34
C GLU A 816 -8.17 6.52 50.26
N SER A 817 -6.99 5.91 50.16
CA SER A 817 -5.72 6.62 50.07
C SER A 817 -5.40 6.99 48.62
N PHE A 818 -5.52 8.29 48.30
CA PHE A 818 -5.14 8.86 47.00
C PHE A 818 -3.86 9.67 47.15
N ALA A 819 -2.71 8.99 47.09
CA ALA A 819 -1.40 9.58 47.37
C ALA A 819 -0.68 10.16 46.12
N GLY A 820 -1.30 10.10 44.94
CA GLY A 820 -0.68 10.55 43.67
C GLY A 820 -0.60 12.07 43.47
N GLY A 821 -1.37 12.85 44.23
CA GLY A 821 -1.39 14.31 44.09
C GLY A 821 -2.06 14.82 42.81
N GLU A 822 -1.93 16.12 42.54
CA GLU A 822 -2.62 16.81 41.44
C GLU A 822 -2.15 16.37 40.05
N GLU A 823 -0.87 16.02 39.90
CA GLU A 823 -0.30 15.54 38.64
C GLU A 823 -0.92 14.21 38.19
N SER A 824 -1.12 13.25 39.10
CA SER A 824 -1.79 11.98 38.79
C SER A 824 -3.26 12.19 38.38
N GLU A 825 -3.97 13.13 39.03
CA GLU A 825 -5.34 13.48 38.63
C GLU A 825 -5.39 14.08 37.23
N GLU A 826 -4.46 14.98 36.90
CA GLU A 826 -4.37 15.57 35.57
C GLU A 826 -4.05 14.53 34.50
N ASN A 827 -3.10 13.62 34.78
CA ASN A 827 -2.75 12.52 33.90
C ASN A 827 -3.94 11.59 33.63
N LEU A 828 -4.70 11.22 34.66
CA LEU A 828 -5.91 10.41 34.52
C LEU A 828 -6.97 11.11 33.65
N VAL A 829 -7.26 12.38 33.93
CA VAL A 829 -8.23 13.17 33.17
C VAL A 829 -7.79 13.26 31.71
N LYS A 830 -6.50 13.48 31.45
CA LYS A 830 -5.93 13.53 30.10
C LYS A 830 -6.12 12.22 29.35
N THR A 831 -5.85 11.09 29.99
CA THR A 831 -6.04 9.75 29.40
C THR A 831 -7.50 9.45 29.09
N ILE A 832 -8.42 9.76 30.01
CA ILE A 832 -9.85 9.54 29.83
C ILE A 832 -10.40 10.44 28.72
N LYS A 833 -10.07 11.75 28.74
CA LYS A 833 -10.48 12.68 27.68
C LYS A 833 -9.97 12.25 26.32
N PHE A 834 -8.71 11.81 26.23
CA PHE A 834 -8.17 11.26 24.98
C PHE A 834 -9.00 10.08 24.46
N GLY A 835 -9.41 9.14 25.33
CA GLY A 835 -10.30 8.05 24.93
C GLY A 835 -11.68 8.51 24.47
N LEU A 836 -12.30 9.44 25.20
CA LEU A 836 -13.61 10.00 24.82
C LEU A 836 -13.56 10.80 23.51
N ASP A 837 -12.45 11.48 23.23
CA ASP A 837 -12.21 12.22 21.97
C ASP A 837 -12.11 11.30 20.74
N LEU A 838 -11.89 9.99 20.95
CA LEU A 838 -11.93 8.99 19.86
C LEU A 838 -13.35 8.57 19.49
N LEU A 839 -14.35 8.73 20.37
CA LEU A 839 -15.73 8.29 20.14
C LEU A 839 -16.33 8.83 18.84
N PRO A 840 -16.19 10.12 18.48
CA PRO A 840 -16.69 10.62 17.20
C PRO A 840 -16.04 9.92 15.99
N LYS A 841 -14.76 9.52 16.09
CA LYS A 841 -14.06 8.81 15.02
C LYS A 841 -14.46 7.33 14.95
N ILE A 842 -14.69 6.68 16.10
CA ILE A 842 -15.21 5.30 16.16
C ILE A 842 -16.64 5.25 15.60
N LYS A 843 -17.50 6.22 15.91
CA LYS A 843 -18.86 6.29 15.36
C LYS A 843 -18.89 6.40 13.83
N LYS A 844 -17.86 7.01 13.23
CA LYS A 844 -17.70 7.09 11.77
C LYS A 844 -17.40 5.73 11.11
N THR A 845 -17.15 4.65 11.85
CA THR A 845 -17.12 3.28 11.32
C THR A 845 -18.43 2.91 10.62
N ALA A 846 -19.55 3.56 10.95
CA ALA A 846 -20.80 3.44 10.17
C ALA A 846 -20.63 3.78 8.67
N HIS A 847 -19.66 4.64 8.32
CA HIS A 847 -19.39 5.07 6.94
C HIS A 847 -18.52 4.09 6.13
N GLU A 848 -18.12 2.95 6.68
CA GLU A 848 -17.44 1.89 5.91
C GLU A 848 -18.26 1.47 4.68
N ILE A 849 -19.57 1.30 4.86
CA ILE A 849 -20.48 0.98 3.74
C ILE A 849 -20.67 2.20 2.83
N ASP A 850 -20.74 3.41 3.37
CA ASP A 850 -20.92 4.62 2.55
C ASP A 850 -19.73 4.82 1.59
N ASN A 851 -18.50 4.59 2.06
CA ASN A 851 -17.32 4.67 1.21
C ASN A 851 -17.22 3.49 0.23
N LEU A 852 -17.78 2.33 0.57
CA LEU A 852 -17.96 1.27 -0.42
C LEU A 852 -18.95 1.70 -1.53
N ILE A 853 -20.05 2.37 -1.18
CA ILE A 853 -21.00 2.94 -2.15
C ILE A 853 -20.34 4.02 -3.03
N ARG A 854 -19.44 4.86 -2.47
CA ARG A 854 -18.62 5.77 -3.29
C ARG A 854 -17.84 5.00 -4.37
N GLY A 855 -17.19 3.89 -4.00
CA GLY A 855 -16.53 3.02 -4.97
C GLY A 855 -17.48 2.47 -6.04
N PHE A 856 -18.69 2.04 -5.66
CA PHE A 856 -19.73 1.60 -6.59
C PHE A 856 -20.25 2.71 -7.54
N ASN A 857 -20.07 3.98 -7.16
CA ASN A 857 -20.39 5.15 -7.97
C ASN A 857 -19.23 5.63 -8.85
N GLY A 858 -18.06 5.00 -8.76
CA GLY A 858 -16.86 5.52 -9.44
C GLY A 858 -16.41 6.85 -8.84
N GLU A 859 -16.52 7.01 -7.53
CA GLU A 859 -16.05 8.18 -6.78
C GLU A 859 -14.71 7.88 -6.10
N PHE A 860 -14.01 8.94 -5.67
CA PHE A 860 -12.75 8.80 -4.95
C PHE A 860 -12.98 8.28 -3.53
N ILE A 861 -12.21 7.27 -3.11
CA ILE A 861 -12.22 6.74 -1.74
C ILE A 861 -11.05 7.37 -0.97
N PRO A 862 -11.30 8.11 0.13
CA PRO A 862 -10.25 8.83 0.85
C PRO A 862 -9.14 7.91 1.37
N PRO A 863 -7.86 8.35 1.37
CA PRO A 863 -6.77 7.61 1.99
C PRO A 863 -6.88 7.54 3.50
N GLY A 864 -6.25 6.52 4.09
CA GLY A 864 -6.18 6.35 5.54
C GLY A 864 -4.89 5.71 6.03
N ALA A 865 -4.54 5.98 7.29
CA ALA A 865 -3.50 5.23 7.96
C ALA A 865 -3.99 3.81 8.29
N SER A 866 -3.04 2.88 8.39
CA SER A 866 -3.30 1.48 8.73
C SER A 866 -2.54 1.06 9.99
N GLY A 867 -2.99 0.00 10.65
CA GLY A 867 -2.41 -0.48 11.91
C GLY A 867 -3.45 -1.05 12.88
N ALA A 868 -3.03 -1.29 14.12
CA ALA A 868 -3.88 -1.85 15.17
C ALA A 868 -4.14 -0.83 16.28
N LEU A 869 -5.41 -0.60 16.64
CA LEU A 869 -5.78 0.31 17.71
C LEU A 869 -5.24 -0.15 19.07
N THR A 870 -5.16 -1.45 19.28
CA THR A 870 -4.54 -2.04 20.48
C THR A 870 -3.06 -1.77 20.61
N ARG A 871 -2.41 -1.17 19.60
CA ARG A 871 -1.02 -0.71 19.64
C ARG A 871 -0.91 0.81 19.69
N GLY A 872 -2.02 1.52 19.92
CA GLY A 872 -2.03 2.97 19.99
C GLY A 872 -2.16 3.70 18.65
N LYS A 873 -2.38 2.97 17.56
CA LYS A 873 -2.51 3.56 16.21
C LYS A 873 -3.88 4.21 16.02
N VAL A 874 -4.16 5.29 16.74
CA VAL A 874 -5.46 6.00 16.71
C VAL A 874 -5.71 6.74 15.39
N GLU A 875 -4.66 7.01 14.62
CA GLU A 875 -4.70 7.63 13.29
C GLU A 875 -5.44 6.76 12.24
N ILE A 876 -5.64 5.47 12.53
CA ILE A 876 -6.41 4.57 11.65
C ILE A 876 -7.90 4.90 11.65
N LEU A 877 -8.40 5.63 12.66
CA LEU A 877 -9.80 6.05 12.72
C LEU A 877 -10.00 7.39 11.99
N PRO A 878 -11.11 7.54 11.24
CA PRO A 878 -12.16 6.55 11.01
C PRO A 878 -11.75 5.47 9.99
N THR A 879 -12.42 4.32 10.03
CA THR A 879 -12.31 3.28 9.00
C THR A 879 -13.23 3.57 7.80
N GLY A 880 -13.20 2.72 6.78
CA GLY A 880 -13.83 2.92 5.47
C GLY A 880 -12.92 3.59 4.45
N ARG A 881 -11.59 3.53 4.61
CA ARG A 881 -10.61 4.29 3.82
C ARG A 881 -9.76 3.40 2.92
N ASN A 882 -9.19 3.99 1.88
CA ASN A 882 -8.21 3.34 1.00
C ASN A 882 -6.82 3.45 1.63
N PHE A 883 -6.51 2.60 2.62
CA PHE A 883 -5.31 2.82 3.41
C PHE A 883 -4.00 2.78 2.61
N TYR A 884 -2.98 3.41 3.18
CA TYR A 884 -1.58 3.27 2.80
C TYR A 884 -0.81 2.46 3.84
N SER A 885 0.42 2.08 3.51
CA SER A 885 1.32 1.33 4.40
C SER A 885 2.06 2.27 5.36
N VAL A 886 3.39 2.31 5.32
CA VAL A 886 4.23 3.21 6.13
C VAL A 886 5.26 3.87 5.23
N ASP A 887 5.77 5.02 5.67
CA ASP A 887 6.86 5.68 4.99
C ASP A 887 8.16 4.89 5.28
N PRO A 888 8.77 4.26 4.27
CA PRO A 888 9.94 3.42 4.47
C PRO A 888 11.17 4.22 4.92
N TRP A 889 11.16 5.55 4.83
CA TRP A 889 12.23 6.41 5.36
C TRP A 889 12.07 6.76 6.84
N LYS A 890 10.92 6.46 7.44
CA LYS A 890 10.62 6.77 8.86
C LYS A 890 10.72 5.55 9.78
N ILE A 891 11.26 4.43 9.28
CA ILE A 891 11.43 3.17 10.03
C ILE A 891 12.94 2.85 10.22
N PRO A 892 13.36 2.33 11.39
CA PRO A 892 12.60 2.25 12.64
C PRO A 892 12.38 3.65 13.24
N THR A 893 11.27 3.85 13.95
CA THR A 893 11.08 5.07 14.74
C THR A 893 12.07 5.13 15.91
N PRO A 894 12.39 6.32 16.46
CA PRO A 894 13.22 6.41 17.68
C PRO A 894 12.67 5.60 18.86
N ALA A 895 11.34 5.46 18.97
CA ALA A 895 10.69 4.62 19.97
C ALA A 895 10.91 3.13 19.70
N ALA A 896 10.67 2.68 18.46
CA ALA A 896 10.92 1.30 18.04
C ALA A 896 12.38 0.89 18.25
N TRP A 897 13.33 1.78 17.96
CA TRP A 897 14.76 1.56 18.24
C TRP A 897 15.02 1.29 19.72
N ARG A 898 14.49 2.13 20.63
CA ARG A 898 14.66 1.95 22.08
C ARG A 898 14.07 0.61 22.56
N VAL A 899 12.89 0.25 22.08
CA VAL A 899 12.26 -1.05 22.39
C VAL A 899 13.12 -2.20 21.88
N GLY A 900 13.64 -2.11 20.65
CA GLY A 900 14.54 -3.11 20.06
C GLY A 900 15.81 -3.32 20.88
N VAL A 901 16.46 -2.23 21.32
CA VAL A 901 17.65 -2.28 22.20
C VAL A 901 17.30 -2.96 23.53
N ASN A 902 16.18 -2.61 24.16
CA ASN A 902 15.76 -3.23 25.42
C ASN A 902 15.46 -4.74 25.27
N LEU A 903 14.83 -5.15 24.16
CA LEU A 903 14.58 -6.56 23.86
C LEU A 903 15.89 -7.32 23.63
N ALA A 904 16.85 -6.72 22.91
CA ALA A 904 18.18 -7.30 22.71
C ALA A 904 18.91 -7.46 24.06
N HIS A 905 18.90 -6.45 24.93
CA HIS A 905 19.50 -6.54 26.26
C HIS A 905 18.88 -7.65 27.11
N LYS A 906 17.54 -7.75 27.13
CA LYS A 906 16.83 -8.81 27.87
C LYS A 906 17.19 -10.20 27.33
N PHE A 907 17.28 -10.35 26.00
CA PHE A 907 17.70 -11.59 25.35
C PHE A 907 19.13 -11.99 25.75
N PHE A 908 20.10 -11.08 25.63
CA PHE A 908 21.49 -11.36 25.98
C PHE A 908 21.67 -11.65 27.46
N HIS A 909 21.02 -10.88 28.34
CA HIS A 909 21.09 -11.12 29.78
C HIS A 909 20.57 -12.53 30.13
N LYS A 910 19.45 -12.95 29.54
CA LYS A 910 18.92 -14.30 29.74
C LYS A 910 19.88 -15.36 29.20
N TYR A 911 20.40 -15.18 27.98
CA TYR A 911 21.28 -16.17 27.35
C TYR A 911 22.58 -16.37 28.14
N ILE A 912 23.25 -15.27 28.54
CA ILE A 912 24.48 -15.30 29.34
C ILE A 912 24.24 -15.96 30.70
N HIS A 913 23.10 -15.67 31.34
CA HIS A 913 22.75 -16.31 32.61
C HIS A 913 22.58 -17.83 32.46
N GLU A 914 21.98 -18.29 31.37
CA GLU A 914 21.72 -19.72 31.13
C GLU A 914 22.95 -20.49 30.59
N HIS A 915 23.88 -19.82 29.88
CA HIS A 915 24.94 -20.49 29.12
C HIS A 915 26.37 -20.00 29.45
N GLY A 916 26.51 -18.95 30.25
CA GLY A 916 27.81 -18.43 30.71
C GLY A 916 28.55 -17.50 29.74
N ASP A 917 28.08 -17.33 28.51
CA ASP A 917 28.68 -16.44 27.50
C ASP A 917 27.65 -15.93 26.47
N TYR A 918 28.04 -15.03 25.58
CA TYR A 918 27.21 -14.54 24.47
C TYR A 918 26.97 -15.63 23.40
N PRO A 919 25.84 -15.59 22.68
CA PRO A 919 25.64 -16.46 21.52
C PRO A 919 26.55 -16.01 20.36
N GLU A 920 27.30 -16.94 19.77
CA GLU A 920 28.12 -16.67 18.59
C GLU A 920 27.27 -16.39 17.33
N THR A 921 26.04 -16.89 17.27
CA THR A 921 25.14 -16.72 16.13
C THR A 921 23.68 -16.65 16.59
N ILE A 922 22.92 -15.72 16.01
CA ILE A 922 21.49 -15.55 16.26
C ILE A 922 20.73 -15.69 14.95
N GLY A 923 19.81 -16.66 14.90
CA GLY A 923 18.83 -16.74 13.82
C GLY A 923 17.69 -15.75 14.06
N PHE A 924 17.47 -14.82 13.14
CA PHE A 924 16.38 -13.86 13.21
C PHE A 924 15.49 -13.96 11.97
N VAL A 925 14.17 -14.01 12.17
CA VAL A 925 13.19 -13.99 11.08
C VAL A 925 12.49 -12.65 11.11
N LEU A 926 12.81 -11.79 10.13
CA LEU A 926 12.06 -10.57 9.88
C LEU A 926 10.76 -10.94 9.17
N ARG A 927 9.63 -10.83 9.87
CA ARG A 927 8.32 -10.98 9.24
C ARG A 927 7.80 -9.61 8.84
N PHE A 928 7.11 -9.57 7.71
CA PHE A 928 6.63 -8.34 7.11
C PHE A 928 5.72 -7.51 8.02
N PHE A 929 5.03 -8.13 8.99
CA PHE A 929 4.18 -7.42 9.96
C PHE A 929 4.96 -6.82 11.14
N ASP A 930 6.22 -7.20 11.38
CA ASP A 930 6.99 -6.73 12.54
C ASP A 930 7.29 -5.23 12.42
N ILE A 931 7.60 -4.75 11.21
CA ILE A 931 7.88 -3.32 10.91
C ILE A 931 6.65 -2.42 11.16
N PHE A 932 5.45 -2.96 11.00
CA PHE A 932 4.19 -2.21 11.14
C PHE A 932 3.61 -2.26 12.56
N ARG A 933 4.07 -3.23 13.35
CA ARG A 933 3.74 -3.38 14.77
C ARG A 933 4.67 -2.56 15.67
N ALA A 934 5.88 -2.25 15.20
CA ALA A 934 6.88 -1.41 15.86
C ALA A 934 6.61 0.08 15.61
#